data_AF-A0A396A6Q2-F1
#
_entry.id   AF-A0A396A6Q2-F1
#
_cell.length_a   1.000
_cell.length_b   1.000
_cell.length_c   1.000
_cell.angle_alpha   90.00
_cell.angle_beta   90.00
_cell.angle_gamma   90.00
#
_symmetry.space_group_name_H-M   'P 1'
#
loop_
_entity.id
_entity.type
_entity.pdbx_description
1 polymer ?
#
loop_
_entity_poly.entity_id
_entity_poly.type
_entity_poly.pdbx_seq_one_letter_code
_entity_poly.pdbx_strand_id
1 'polypeptide(L)'
;MLQKIQRFGGAMFAPAMLFSISGLMVGISALATTVDIVGDLAVYGTPWYVFWTIIQRGSWTVFKRLPLLFAVALPIGLAQKQPARCCLEALVAYFAYCFFLSEIIKLSGDNLGLKYPSSLTPASGITVIDGIKTLDTGIIGPLAVSATVVAIHDRFYDAKVPDWLGTFSGSSLVYLISFFAVFALAAISAAIVPFAYAVTETLRHALAGVGPFGVGIFVFLERALEPMGLHHLLYMPIYYDNLVIHDGIYATWTNLLPILSHSTRPLNELAPWAGFTATGWGKLFGLPAIAAAFYFTAKPERRAGLKVILLPAIVASVVCGVTEPLEFLFMFTYPGLFLLYAVLSSCLAMTMNFFGIVGIFSGGLMEMTAFNFIPLMRMHAGSYLLALGIGLAFSLIFFVSFRALILVYDLKTPGREDHVSNRAAIDRLTGSGFAKEQSPNGEVSIQSDQDHVLAERVIQLLGGVGNIVGATNCATRLRVEVADPSIVADNASFVAVGAKGLIITGKTAQVIIGISVPRVKEHFDQIMGLEPGFVPTTSASPAASAAHKRGDICFFDIDGTLAWQDPRVAQELPESERDLSPYPNEAVSQAIRDFVAKGNMAFICTGRTLSCIHPKLLELPWTGIVCLAGGYVELEGHVIRDLAMTPGMLQRLAPILEQSDEVIRFEGLNGVVRMSADAPDAPGYARTVGDAITQLQHYSAYKILMSTSLANRIAQDQAFEPLLCFNELELEVTEISPRECTKREGIQSVLDALDPHHGTVYGIGDASNDVSLMNAVDVGIAMGNAPDFLKEKADYVTDSIDHDGVVTALEHFGLI
;
A
#
# COMPACT_ATOMS: atom_id res chain seq x y z
N MET A 1 -0.34 28.80 -26.94
CA MET A 1 -1.29 28.07 -26.08
C MET A 1 -1.40 26.61 -26.50
N LEU A 2 -1.70 26.31 -27.77
CA LEU A 2 -1.80 24.94 -28.32
C LEU A 2 -0.59 24.03 -27.98
N GLN A 3 0.64 24.52 -28.17
CA GLN A 3 1.85 23.75 -27.89
C GLN A 3 2.02 23.40 -26.39
N LYS A 4 1.55 24.26 -25.48
CA LYS A 4 1.57 23.98 -24.03
C LYS A 4 0.54 22.91 -23.66
N ILE A 5 -0.65 22.98 -24.26
CA ILE A 5 -1.72 21.98 -24.09
C ILE A 5 -1.26 20.62 -24.64
N GLN A 6 -0.60 20.60 -25.80
CA GLN A 6 -0.04 19.38 -26.39
C GLN A 6 1.08 18.78 -25.54
N ARG A 7 1.98 19.60 -24.99
CA ARG A 7 3.04 19.12 -24.08
C ARG A 7 2.48 18.60 -22.76
N PHE A 8 1.44 19.24 -22.23
CA PHE A 8 0.71 18.77 -21.06
C PHE A 8 0.05 17.41 -21.35
N GLY A 9 -0.73 17.30 -22.44
CA GLY A 9 -1.33 16.04 -22.87
C GLY A 9 -0.29 14.93 -23.13
N GLY A 10 0.87 15.28 -23.68
CA GLY A 10 2.01 14.36 -23.86
C GLY A 10 2.62 13.88 -22.54
N ALA A 11 2.72 14.74 -21.52
CA ALA A 11 3.18 14.34 -20.18
C ALA A 11 2.18 13.39 -19.50
N MET A 12 0.88 13.61 -19.73
CA MET A 12 -0.20 12.74 -19.22
C MET A 12 -0.30 11.39 -19.94
N PHE A 13 0.41 11.21 -21.06
CA PHE A 13 0.49 9.94 -21.76
C PHE A 13 1.40 8.92 -21.05
N ALA A 14 2.33 9.38 -20.20
CA ALA A 14 3.28 8.49 -19.51
C ALA A 14 2.60 7.42 -18.65
N PRO A 15 1.69 7.79 -17.73
CA PRO A 15 0.97 6.81 -16.94
C PRO A 15 0.04 5.95 -17.82
N ALA A 16 -0.49 6.54 -18.91
CA ALA A 16 -1.40 5.87 -19.84
C ALA A 16 -0.83 4.59 -20.44
N MET A 17 0.47 4.56 -20.73
CA MET A 17 1.13 3.36 -21.27
C MET A 17 1.21 2.21 -20.25
N LEU A 18 1.33 2.52 -18.96
CA LEU A 18 1.31 1.51 -17.89
C LEU A 18 -0.10 0.92 -17.75
N PHE A 19 -1.15 1.73 -17.96
CA PHE A 19 -2.54 1.29 -17.85
C PHE A 19 -2.90 0.19 -18.85
N SER A 20 -2.30 0.16 -20.05
CA SER A 20 -2.62 -0.85 -21.06
C SER A 20 -2.23 -2.28 -20.64
N ILE A 21 -1.03 -2.45 -20.07
CA ILE A 21 -0.55 -3.77 -19.61
C ILE A 21 -1.28 -4.16 -18.31
N SER A 22 -1.36 -3.23 -17.35
CA SER A 22 -2.08 -3.48 -16.10
C SER A 22 -3.55 -3.81 -16.33
N GLY A 23 -4.24 -3.08 -17.22
CA GLY A 23 -5.63 -3.34 -17.56
C GLY A 23 -5.84 -4.70 -18.23
N LEU A 24 -4.95 -5.10 -19.13
CA LEU A 24 -4.98 -6.44 -19.73
C LEU A 24 -4.77 -7.55 -18.68
N MET A 25 -3.79 -7.39 -17.79
CA MET A 25 -3.52 -8.38 -16.75
C MET A 25 -4.66 -8.45 -15.73
N VAL A 26 -5.29 -7.32 -15.37
CA VAL A 26 -6.53 -7.31 -14.59
C VAL A 26 -7.60 -8.15 -15.28
N GLY A 27 -7.78 -7.98 -16.61
CA GLY A 27 -8.77 -8.75 -17.35
C GLY A 27 -8.50 -10.24 -17.44
N ILE A 28 -7.27 -10.62 -17.77
CA ILE A 28 -6.88 -12.04 -17.84
C ILE A 28 -7.00 -12.69 -16.47
N SER A 29 -6.47 -12.06 -15.43
CA SER A 29 -6.52 -12.63 -14.08
C SER A 29 -7.94 -12.73 -13.53
N ALA A 30 -8.82 -11.77 -13.84
CA ALA A 30 -10.22 -11.84 -13.44
C ALA A 30 -10.98 -12.98 -14.14
N LEU A 31 -10.75 -13.18 -15.44
CA LEU A 31 -11.30 -14.35 -16.15
C LEU A 31 -10.75 -15.66 -15.58
N ALA A 32 -9.46 -15.68 -15.22
CA ALA A 32 -8.80 -16.86 -14.68
C ALA A 32 -9.25 -17.21 -13.25
N THR A 33 -9.77 -16.26 -12.46
CA THR A 33 -10.33 -16.50 -11.12
C THR A 33 -11.84 -16.73 -11.12
N THR A 34 -12.49 -16.76 -12.29
CA THR A 34 -13.94 -16.96 -12.39
C THR A 34 -14.28 -18.45 -12.55
N VAL A 35 -14.98 -19.02 -11.56
CA VAL A 35 -15.41 -20.44 -11.54
C VAL A 35 -16.26 -20.80 -12.75
N ASP A 36 -17.16 -19.93 -13.19
CA ASP A 36 -18.00 -20.19 -14.37
C ASP A 36 -17.20 -20.34 -15.68
N ILE A 37 -15.95 -19.88 -15.72
CA ILE A 37 -15.09 -19.91 -16.91
C ILE A 37 -14.06 -21.05 -16.82
N VAL A 38 -13.42 -21.21 -15.66
CA VAL A 38 -12.29 -22.15 -15.49
C VAL A 38 -12.72 -23.43 -14.73
N GLY A 39 -13.93 -23.46 -14.18
CA GLY A 39 -14.43 -24.57 -13.36
C GLY A 39 -13.76 -24.65 -12.00
N ASP A 40 -13.66 -25.87 -11.46
CA ASP A 40 -13.20 -26.13 -10.09
C ASP A 40 -11.78 -25.61 -9.80
N LEU A 41 -10.95 -25.40 -10.82
CA LEU A 41 -9.63 -24.79 -10.70
C LEU A 41 -9.67 -23.33 -10.22
N ALA A 42 -10.77 -22.61 -10.43
CA ALA A 42 -10.93 -21.23 -9.97
C ALA A 42 -11.65 -21.14 -8.61
N VAL A 43 -11.88 -22.27 -7.92
CA VAL A 43 -12.45 -22.26 -6.58
C VAL A 43 -11.43 -21.67 -5.59
N TYR A 44 -11.94 -20.87 -4.64
CA TYR A 44 -11.13 -20.24 -3.59
C TYR A 44 -10.27 -21.28 -2.86
N GLY A 45 -8.98 -20.98 -2.69
CA GLY A 45 -8.01 -21.84 -2.01
C GLY A 45 -7.27 -22.84 -2.90
N THR A 46 -7.67 -23.00 -4.17
CA THR A 46 -6.88 -23.81 -5.12
C THR A 46 -5.56 -23.10 -5.52
N PRO A 47 -4.50 -23.85 -5.87
CA PRO A 47 -3.24 -23.23 -6.32
C PRO A 47 -3.40 -22.30 -7.52
N TRP A 48 -4.31 -22.62 -8.43
CA TRP A 48 -4.63 -21.80 -9.59
C TRP A 48 -5.30 -20.48 -9.18
N TYR A 49 -6.35 -20.54 -8.35
CA TYR A 49 -6.99 -19.34 -7.83
C TYR A 49 -6.02 -18.45 -7.06
N VAL A 50 -5.18 -19.03 -6.19
CA VAL A 50 -4.17 -18.30 -5.41
C VAL A 50 -3.18 -17.60 -6.34
N PHE A 51 -2.62 -18.32 -7.32
CA PHE A 51 -1.69 -17.74 -8.30
C PHE A 51 -2.31 -16.55 -9.04
N TRP A 52 -3.49 -16.73 -9.63
CA TRP A 52 -4.12 -15.66 -10.40
C TRP A 52 -4.62 -14.52 -9.54
N THR A 53 -5.03 -14.77 -8.30
CA THR A 53 -5.37 -13.70 -7.34
C THR A 53 -4.17 -12.85 -6.98
N ILE A 54 -2.98 -13.44 -6.80
CA ILE A 54 -1.73 -12.70 -6.58
C ILE A 54 -1.40 -11.83 -7.80
N ILE A 55 -1.48 -12.40 -9.02
CA ILE A 55 -1.29 -11.65 -10.27
C ILE A 55 -2.31 -10.52 -10.38
N GLN A 56 -3.57 -10.77 -10.06
CA GLN A 56 -4.64 -9.77 -10.11
C GLN A 56 -4.35 -8.61 -9.15
N ARG A 57 -3.96 -8.90 -7.90
CA ARG A 57 -3.58 -7.88 -6.90
C ARG A 57 -2.44 -6.99 -7.42
N GLY A 58 -1.39 -7.59 -8.00
CA GLY A 58 -0.29 -6.85 -8.62
C GLY A 58 -0.74 -6.02 -9.84
N SER A 59 -1.67 -6.55 -10.63
CA SER A 59 -2.20 -5.89 -11.85
C SER A 59 -2.96 -4.59 -11.53
N TRP A 60 -3.59 -4.50 -10.35
CA TRP A 60 -4.29 -3.30 -9.89
C TRP A 60 -3.38 -2.17 -9.42
N THR A 61 -2.07 -2.39 -9.25
CA THR A 61 -1.11 -1.43 -8.67
C THR A 61 -1.21 -0.05 -9.32
N VAL A 62 -1.19 -0.04 -10.66
CA VAL A 62 -1.14 1.20 -11.44
C VAL A 62 -2.44 2.01 -11.26
N PHE A 63 -3.59 1.34 -11.17
CA PHE A 63 -4.89 1.99 -10.92
C PHE A 63 -5.04 2.46 -9.47
N LYS A 64 -4.57 1.68 -8.49
CA LYS A 64 -4.60 2.05 -7.05
C LYS A 64 -3.61 3.15 -6.66
N ARG A 65 -2.66 3.48 -7.55
CA ARG A 65 -1.62 4.49 -7.32
C ARG A 65 -1.69 5.65 -8.33
N LEU A 66 -2.85 5.84 -8.99
CA LEU A 66 -3.05 6.89 -10.00
C LEU A 66 -2.58 8.28 -9.54
N PRO A 67 -2.97 8.81 -8.35
CA PRO A 67 -2.55 10.16 -7.94
C PRO A 67 -1.03 10.33 -7.86
N LEU A 68 -0.31 9.32 -7.35
CA LEU A 68 1.16 9.34 -7.25
C LEU A 68 1.82 9.28 -8.63
N LEU A 69 1.31 8.42 -9.52
CA LEU A 69 1.81 8.32 -10.89
C LEU A 69 1.63 9.64 -11.64
N PHE A 70 0.51 10.33 -11.45
CA PHE A 70 0.28 11.65 -12.05
C PHE A 70 1.15 12.75 -11.43
N ALA A 71 1.38 12.71 -10.11
CA ALA A 71 2.29 13.63 -9.44
C ALA A 71 3.72 13.54 -10.05
N VAL A 72 4.19 12.32 -10.34
CA VAL A 72 5.53 12.08 -10.87
C VAL A 72 5.61 12.25 -12.40
N ALA A 73 4.55 11.93 -13.15
CA ALA A 73 4.58 11.97 -14.61
C ALA A 73 4.65 13.39 -15.18
N LEU A 74 3.99 14.35 -14.52
CA LEU A 74 3.93 15.73 -15.01
C LEU A 74 5.32 16.39 -15.08
N PRO A 75 6.19 16.31 -14.04
CA PRO A 75 7.57 16.78 -14.11
C PRO A 75 8.42 16.14 -15.21
N ILE A 76 8.24 14.85 -15.52
CA ILE A 76 9.02 14.17 -16.56
C ILE A 76 8.84 14.85 -17.92
N GLY A 77 7.60 15.21 -18.26
CA GLY A 77 7.26 15.82 -19.55
C GLY A 77 7.43 17.35 -19.59
N LEU A 78 7.30 18.03 -18.44
CA LEU A 78 7.25 19.49 -18.40
C LEU A 78 8.54 20.17 -17.90
N ALA A 79 9.27 19.58 -16.96
CA ALA A 79 10.48 20.21 -16.41
C ALA A 79 11.54 20.39 -17.50
N GLN A 80 12.13 21.58 -17.55
CA GLN A 80 13.21 21.92 -18.49
C GLN A 80 14.58 21.60 -17.91
N LYS A 81 14.72 21.66 -16.58
CA LYS A 81 15.96 21.41 -15.86
C LYS A 81 15.81 20.14 -15.05
N GLN A 82 16.89 19.36 -14.99
CA GLN A 82 17.07 18.19 -14.10
C GLN A 82 15.75 17.44 -13.79
N PRO A 83 15.04 16.93 -14.80
CA PRO A 83 13.65 16.46 -14.65
C PRO A 83 13.52 15.34 -13.61
N ALA A 84 14.53 14.47 -13.47
CA ALA A 84 14.56 13.43 -12.44
C ALA A 84 14.52 14.02 -11.01
N ARG A 85 15.21 15.14 -10.76
CA ARG A 85 15.17 15.83 -9.46
C ARG A 85 13.84 16.52 -9.24
N CYS A 86 13.29 17.16 -10.28
CA CYS A 86 11.95 17.75 -10.23
C CYS A 86 10.86 16.71 -9.90
N CYS A 87 11.01 15.46 -10.37
CA CYS A 87 10.10 14.36 -10.03
C CYS A 87 10.15 14.04 -8.53
N LEU A 88 11.34 13.94 -7.95
CA LEU A 88 11.52 13.67 -6.52
C LEU A 88 10.92 14.82 -5.69
N GLU A 89 11.21 16.06 -6.06
CA GLU A 89 10.66 17.25 -5.41
C GLU A 89 9.13 17.29 -5.47
N ALA A 90 8.54 16.94 -6.62
CA ALA A 90 7.10 16.92 -6.80
C ALA A 90 6.41 15.82 -5.97
N LEU A 91 7.03 14.63 -5.89
CA LEU A 91 6.54 13.54 -5.06
C LEU A 91 6.53 13.91 -3.58
N VAL A 92 7.63 14.45 -3.07
CA VAL A 92 7.74 14.85 -1.65
C VAL A 92 6.80 16.02 -1.35
N ALA A 93 6.69 17.00 -2.25
CA ALA A 93 5.75 18.12 -2.10
C ALA A 93 4.29 17.66 -2.13
N TYR A 94 3.96 16.60 -2.89
CA TYR A 94 2.63 16.01 -2.90
C TYR A 94 2.31 15.30 -1.58
N PHE A 95 3.26 14.59 -0.98
CA PHE A 95 3.07 14.05 0.37
C PHE A 95 2.87 15.15 1.41
N ALA A 96 3.66 16.24 1.35
CA ALA A 96 3.48 17.40 2.22
C ALA A 96 2.07 18.00 2.06
N TYR A 97 1.60 18.17 0.82
CA TYR A 97 0.23 18.59 0.51
C TYR A 97 -0.84 17.68 1.15
N CYS A 98 -0.68 16.35 1.06
CA CYS A 98 -1.59 15.40 1.70
C CYS A 98 -1.57 15.51 3.23
N PHE A 99 -0.40 15.66 3.86
CA PHE A 99 -0.29 15.87 5.31
C PHE A 99 -0.96 17.18 5.75
N PHE A 100 -0.77 18.27 5.00
CA PHE A 100 -1.44 19.53 5.31
C PHE A 100 -2.96 19.41 5.24
N LEU A 101 -3.49 18.76 4.19
CA LEU A 101 -4.92 18.50 4.09
C LEU A 101 -5.44 17.62 5.22
N SER A 102 -4.71 16.55 5.55
CA SER A 102 -5.01 15.67 6.69
C SER A 102 -5.18 16.49 7.96
N GLU A 103 -4.21 17.36 8.27
CA GLU A 103 -4.22 18.14 9.51
C GLU A 103 -5.28 19.24 9.50
N ILE A 104 -5.54 19.87 8.35
CA ILE A 104 -6.63 20.84 8.20
C ILE A 104 -7.98 20.16 8.46
N ILE A 105 -8.22 18.96 7.91
CA ILE A 105 -9.47 18.23 8.18
C ILE A 105 -9.53 17.77 9.64
N LYS A 106 -8.42 17.31 10.22
CA LYS A 106 -8.38 16.88 11.62
C LYS A 106 -8.71 18.02 12.59
N LEU A 107 -8.17 19.22 12.35
CA LEU A 107 -8.33 20.38 13.22
C LEU A 107 -9.58 21.22 12.94
N SER A 108 -10.12 21.17 11.72
CA SER A 108 -11.20 22.07 11.27
C SER A 108 -12.29 21.38 10.45
N GLY A 109 -12.31 20.04 10.38
CA GLY A 109 -13.26 19.26 9.58
C GLY A 109 -14.72 19.52 9.92
N ASP A 110 -15.04 19.67 11.21
CA ASP A 110 -16.40 19.96 11.67
C ASP A 110 -16.96 21.27 11.06
N ASN A 111 -16.12 22.29 10.95
CA ASN A 111 -16.49 23.57 10.33
C ASN A 111 -16.64 23.48 8.81
N LEU A 112 -16.00 22.47 8.19
CA LEU A 112 -16.04 22.22 6.75
C LEU A 112 -17.12 21.19 6.35
N GLY A 113 -17.89 20.68 7.31
CA GLY A 113 -18.88 19.62 7.08
C GLY A 113 -18.27 18.27 6.73
N LEU A 114 -16.99 18.04 7.09
CA LEU A 114 -16.26 16.81 6.84
C LEU A 114 -15.91 16.15 8.18
N LYS A 115 -16.37 14.92 8.39
CA LYS A 115 -15.97 14.12 9.56
C LYS A 115 -14.65 13.41 9.27
N TYR A 116 -13.63 13.65 10.10
CA TYR A 116 -12.36 12.91 9.98
C TYR A 116 -12.57 11.46 10.44
N PRO A 117 -12.37 10.44 9.58
CA PRO A 117 -12.67 9.06 9.92
C PRO A 117 -11.63 8.50 10.90
N SER A 118 -12.08 7.72 11.88
CA SER A 118 -11.23 7.03 12.85
C SER A 118 -10.40 5.90 12.20
N SER A 119 -10.92 5.25 11.16
CA SER A 119 -10.26 4.19 10.38
C SER A 119 -9.54 4.71 9.12
N LEU A 120 -8.59 3.93 8.58
CA LEU A 120 -7.92 4.16 7.28
C LEU A 120 -8.81 3.81 6.07
N THR A 121 -10.13 3.88 6.23
CA THR A 121 -11.08 3.60 5.16
C THR A 121 -11.44 4.91 4.45
N PRO A 122 -11.55 4.90 3.10
CA PRO A 122 -12.16 6.02 2.39
C PRO A 122 -13.54 6.32 2.98
N ALA A 123 -13.84 7.61 3.14
CA ALA A 123 -15.12 8.11 3.60
C ALA A 123 -15.61 9.18 2.62
N SER A 124 -16.88 9.58 2.71
CA SER A 124 -17.38 10.68 1.88
C SER A 124 -16.54 11.93 2.14
N GLY A 125 -15.87 12.47 1.12
CA GLY A 125 -14.93 13.57 1.30
C GLY A 125 -13.45 13.19 1.35
N ILE A 126 -13.13 11.96 1.76
CA ILE A 126 -11.82 11.60 2.31
C ILE A 126 -11.31 10.32 1.67
N THR A 127 -10.05 10.35 1.24
CA THR A 127 -9.35 9.21 0.66
C THR A 127 -8.06 8.91 1.42
N VAL A 128 -7.41 7.80 1.09
CA VAL A 128 -6.13 7.41 1.66
C VAL A 128 -5.08 7.33 0.57
N ILE A 129 -4.10 8.22 0.65
CA ILE A 129 -2.93 8.23 -0.24
C ILE A 129 -1.74 7.74 0.57
N ASP A 130 -1.33 6.50 0.29
CA ASP A 130 -0.13 5.87 0.89
C ASP A 130 -0.11 5.93 2.44
N GLY A 131 -1.24 5.62 3.06
CA GLY A 131 -1.40 5.67 4.53
C GLY A 131 -1.80 7.03 5.09
N ILE A 132 -1.84 8.09 4.28
CA ILE A 132 -2.24 9.44 4.70
C ILE A 132 -3.73 9.64 4.42
N LYS A 133 -4.53 9.83 5.47
CA LYS A 133 -5.95 10.24 5.34
C LYS A 133 -5.97 11.68 4.85
N THR A 134 -6.55 11.94 3.70
CA THR A 134 -6.51 13.28 3.09
C THR A 134 -7.81 13.57 2.37
N LEU A 135 -8.03 14.85 2.05
CA LEU A 135 -9.15 15.28 1.24
C LEU A 135 -9.05 14.63 -0.15
N ASP A 136 -10.13 14.02 -0.63
CA ASP A 136 -10.15 13.45 -1.97
C ASP A 136 -10.26 14.57 -3.01
N THR A 137 -9.08 14.97 -3.48
CA THR A 137 -8.90 15.98 -4.53
C THR A 137 -8.79 15.36 -5.92
N GLY A 138 -9.02 14.05 -6.04
CA GLY A 138 -8.88 13.28 -7.26
C GLY A 138 -7.52 13.47 -7.95
N ILE A 139 -7.54 13.56 -9.28
CA ILE A 139 -6.32 13.76 -10.08
C ILE A 139 -5.90 15.25 -10.09
N ILE A 140 -6.80 16.19 -9.74
CA ILE A 140 -6.49 17.62 -9.74
C ILE A 140 -5.41 17.96 -8.71
N GLY A 141 -5.52 17.43 -7.49
CA GLY A 141 -4.56 17.66 -6.42
C GLY A 141 -3.10 17.42 -6.84
N PRO A 142 -2.73 16.19 -7.25
CA PRO A 142 -1.36 15.90 -7.68
C PRO A 142 -0.94 16.70 -8.91
N LEU A 143 -1.83 16.97 -9.88
CA LEU A 143 -1.50 17.80 -11.04
C LEU A 143 -1.22 19.25 -10.68
N ALA A 144 -2.01 19.82 -9.77
CA ALA A 144 -1.83 21.19 -9.30
C ALA A 144 -0.53 21.34 -8.50
N VAL A 145 -0.23 20.37 -7.61
CA VAL A 145 1.04 20.31 -6.88
C VAL A 145 2.21 20.21 -7.87
N SER A 146 2.18 19.24 -8.78
CA SER A 146 3.29 19.03 -9.70
C SER A 146 3.48 20.16 -10.69
N ALA A 147 2.41 20.80 -11.17
CA ALA A 147 2.52 21.99 -12.01
C ALA A 147 3.18 23.16 -11.26
N THR A 148 2.83 23.31 -9.98
CA THR A 148 3.42 24.31 -9.08
C THR A 148 4.90 24.03 -8.87
N VAL A 149 5.27 22.78 -8.56
CA VAL A 149 6.66 22.37 -8.34
C VAL A 149 7.49 22.51 -9.61
N VAL A 150 6.98 22.12 -10.77
CA VAL A 150 7.68 22.31 -12.06
C VAL A 150 7.97 23.79 -12.32
N ALA A 151 7.00 24.67 -12.06
CA ALA A 151 7.19 26.11 -12.24
C ALA A 151 8.25 26.69 -11.29
N ILE A 152 8.30 26.21 -10.05
CA ILE A 152 9.31 26.60 -9.06
C ILE A 152 10.68 26.03 -9.44
N HIS A 153 10.75 24.75 -9.82
CA HIS A 153 11.98 24.07 -10.22
C HIS A 153 12.68 24.78 -11.35
N ASP A 154 12.00 25.00 -12.48
CA ASP A 154 12.61 25.60 -13.66
C ASP A 154 13.14 27.03 -13.38
N ARG A 155 12.51 27.73 -12.43
CA ARG A 155 12.89 29.09 -12.02
C ARG A 155 14.04 29.11 -11.01
N PHE A 156 14.02 28.26 -9.99
CA PHE A 156 14.88 28.40 -8.80
C PHE A 156 15.98 27.35 -8.67
N TYR A 157 15.96 26.30 -9.48
CA TYR A 157 16.95 25.22 -9.36
C TYR A 157 18.42 25.69 -9.51
N ASP A 158 18.70 26.64 -10.40
CA ASP A 158 20.05 27.22 -10.57
C ASP A 158 20.21 28.56 -9.81
N ALA A 159 19.30 28.90 -8.91
CA ALA A 159 19.38 30.17 -8.18
C ALA A 159 20.59 30.17 -7.24
N LYS A 160 21.35 31.27 -7.25
CA LYS A 160 22.50 31.46 -6.37
C LYS A 160 22.00 31.84 -4.97
N VAL A 161 22.39 31.06 -3.97
CA VAL A 161 22.21 31.37 -2.55
C VAL A 161 23.52 31.88 -1.95
N PRO A 162 23.49 32.69 -0.89
CA PRO A 162 24.70 33.09 -0.18
C PRO A 162 25.53 31.88 0.26
N ASP A 163 26.86 32.01 0.30
CA ASP A 163 27.78 30.87 0.53
C ASP A 163 27.49 30.12 1.83
N TRP A 164 27.07 30.81 2.89
CA TRP A 164 26.70 30.20 4.18
C TRP A 164 25.40 29.37 4.12
N LEU A 165 24.57 29.55 3.09
CA LEU A 165 23.37 28.75 2.79
C LEU A 165 23.59 27.77 1.63
N GLY A 166 24.83 27.56 1.19
CA GLY A 166 25.15 26.74 0.00
C GLY A 166 24.52 25.34 0.00
N THR A 167 24.35 24.73 1.19
CA THR A 167 23.69 23.43 1.39
C THR A 167 22.22 23.42 0.97
N PHE A 168 21.55 24.57 0.98
CA PHE A 168 20.16 24.72 0.57
C PHE A 168 20.00 25.04 -0.92
N SER A 169 21.05 25.05 -1.74
CA SER A 169 20.94 25.29 -3.19
C SER A 169 20.31 24.11 -3.96
N GLY A 170 19.86 24.35 -5.20
CA GLY A 170 19.28 23.31 -6.04
C GLY A 170 17.94 22.79 -5.52
N SER A 171 17.80 21.46 -5.45
CA SER A 171 16.57 20.78 -5.05
C SER A 171 16.08 21.17 -3.64
N SER A 172 17.00 21.43 -2.71
CA SER A 172 16.64 21.85 -1.35
C SER A 172 15.90 23.21 -1.35
N LEU A 173 16.36 24.16 -2.17
CA LEU A 173 15.70 25.47 -2.31
C LEU A 173 14.34 25.32 -2.99
N VAL A 174 14.28 24.52 -4.05
CA VAL A 174 13.05 24.27 -4.79
C VAL A 174 12.00 23.64 -3.87
N TYR A 175 12.39 22.63 -3.09
CA TYR A 175 11.50 21.99 -2.13
C TYR A 175 11.06 22.96 -1.03
N LEU A 176 11.97 23.76 -0.47
CA LEU A 176 11.63 24.75 0.57
C LEU A 176 10.56 25.74 0.07
N ILE A 177 10.71 26.28 -1.14
CA ILE A 177 9.72 27.19 -1.73
C ILE A 177 8.41 26.44 -2.02
N SER A 178 8.52 25.22 -2.55
CA SER A 178 7.38 24.36 -2.86
C SER A 178 6.58 24.01 -1.61
N PHE A 179 7.21 23.77 -0.47
CA PHE A 179 6.56 23.44 0.80
C PHE A 179 5.54 24.50 1.22
N PHE A 180 5.91 25.79 1.17
CA PHE A 180 4.97 26.88 1.46
C PHE A 180 3.93 27.08 0.35
N ALA A 181 4.31 26.88 -0.91
CA ALA A 181 3.37 26.98 -2.03
C ALA A 181 2.28 25.90 -1.97
N VAL A 182 2.64 24.66 -1.64
CA VAL A 182 1.69 23.55 -1.51
C VAL A 182 0.89 23.62 -0.22
N PHE A 183 1.41 24.25 0.85
CA PHE A 183 0.61 24.60 2.02
C PHE A 183 -0.54 25.56 1.66
N ALA A 184 -0.23 26.63 0.91
CA ALA A 184 -1.27 27.54 0.42
C ALA A 184 -2.27 26.82 -0.50
N LEU A 185 -1.79 25.93 -1.36
CA LEU A 185 -2.65 25.11 -2.21
C LEU A 185 -3.56 24.17 -1.40
N ALA A 186 -3.04 23.55 -0.33
CA ALA A 186 -3.83 22.72 0.59
C ALA A 186 -4.95 23.51 1.26
N ALA A 187 -4.66 24.73 1.74
CA ALA A 187 -5.67 25.62 2.32
C ALA A 187 -6.77 25.99 1.29
N ILE A 188 -6.39 26.25 0.04
CA ILE A 188 -7.35 26.52 -1.05
C ILE A 188 -8.22 25.29 -1.32
N SER A 189 -7.61 24.10 -1.43
CA SER A 189 -8.33 22.85 -1.66
C SER A 189 -9.31 22.54 -0.52
N ALA A 190 -8.89 22.73 0.73
CA ALA A 190 -9.75 22.54 1.90
C ALA A 190 -10.97 23.48 1.92
N ALA A 191 -10.88 24.66 1.29
CA ALA A 191 -12.02 25.56 1.16
C ALA A 191 -12.95 25.22 -0.02
N ILE A 192 -12.39 24.80 -1.15
CA ILE A 192 -13.15 24.63 -2.41
C ILE A 192 -13.77 23.24 -2.53
N VAL A 193 -13.03 22.20 -2.18
CA VAL A 193 -13.46 20.82 -2.45
C VAL A 193 -14.71 20.44 -1.63
N PRO A 194 -14.87 20.79 -0.34
CA PRO A 194 -16.11 20.52 0.40
C PRO A 194 -17.36 21.16 -0.23
N PHE A 195 -17.20 22.33 -0.86
CA PHE A 195 -18.29 22.94 -1.61
C PHE A 195 -18.70 22.09 -2.83
N ALA A 196 -17.72 21.53 -3.55
CA ALA A 196 -18.00 20.60 -4.63
C ALA A 196 -18.75 19.36 -4.15
N TYR A 197 -18.43 18.84 -2.95
CA TYR A 197 -19.18 17.77 -2.30
C TYR A 197 -20.63 18.13 -1.99
N ALA A 198 -20.88 19.31 -1.42
CA ALA A 198 -22.23 19.76 -1.12
C ALA A 198 -23.09 19.90 -2.40
N VAL A 199 -22.47 20.36 -3.50
CA VAL A 199 -23.12 20.45 -4.80
C VAL A 199 -23.45 19.07 -5.35
N THR A 200 -22.51 18.11 -5.29
CA THR A 200 -22.78 16.74 -5.77
C THR A 200 -23.85 16.04 -4.94
N GLU A 201 -23.90 16.24 -3.62
CA GLU A 201 -24.97 15.71 -2.75
C GLU A 201 -26.35 16.23 -3.18
N THR A 202 -26.47 17.55 -3.31
CA THR A 202 -27.73 18.19 -3.74
C THR A 202 -28.19 17.67 -5.10
N LEU A 203 -27.23 17.50 -6.03
CA LEU A 203 -27.48 17.00 -7.37
C LEU A 203 -27.92 15.53 -7.36
N ARG A 204 -27.31 14.69 -6.53
CA ARG A 204 -27.71 13.27 -6.40
C ARG A 204 -29.15 13.12 -5.92
N HIS A 205 -29.56 13.86 -4.89
CA HIS A 205 -30.93 13.87 -4.42
C HIS A 205 -31.93 14.36 -5.49
N ALA A 206 -31.55 15.39 -6.25
CA ALA A 206 -32.38 15.91 -7.33
C ALA A 206 -32.58 14.89 -8.46
N LEU A 207 -31.58 14.03 -8.74
CA LEU A 207 -31.62 13.07 -9.84
C LEU A 207 -32.44 11.82 -9.53
N ALA A 208 -32.48 11.39 -8.27
CA ALA A 208 -33.12 10.13 -7.85
C ALA A 208 -34.62 10.01 -8.25
N GLY A 209 -35.33 11.14 -8.43
CA GLY A 209 -36.76 11.16 -8.78
C GLY A 209 -37.11 11.38 -10.26
N VAL A 210 -36.11 11.56 -11.15
CA VAL A 210 -36.34 12.13 -12.51
C VAL A 210 -36.52 11.06 -13.60
N GLY A 211 -36.36 9.77 -13.27
CA GLY A 211 -36.48 8.67 -14.23
C GLY A 211 -35.33 8.63 -15.25
N PRO A 212 -35.56 8.18 -16.51
CA PRO A 212 -34.48 7.99 -17.49
C PRO A 212 -33.63 9.23 -17.76
N PHE A 213 -34.24 10.42 -17.71
CA PHE A 213 -33.52 11.68 -17.87
C PHE A 213 -32.55 11.95 -16.70
N GLY A 214 -32.94 11.57 -15.47
CA GLY A 214 -32.06 11.59 -14.30
C GLY A 214 -30.86 10.66 -14.45
N VAL A 215 -31.08 9.45 -14.99
CA VAL A 215 -29.99 8.51 -15.32
C VAL A 215 -29.05 9.10 -16.37
N GLY A 216 -29.58 9.72 -17.43
CA GLY A 216 -28.76 10.41 -18.44
C GLY A 216 -27.87 11.50 -17.84
N ILE A 217 -28.45 12.41 -17.06
CA ILE A 217 -27.69 13.48 -16.40
C ILE A 217 -26.63 12.90 -15.45
N PHE A 218 -26.97 11.86 -14.68
CA PHE A 218 -26.01 11.19 -13.80
C PHE A 218 -24.81 10.67 -14.60
N VAL A 219 -25.03 9.92 -15.68
CA VAL A 219 -23.94 9.38 -16.51
C VAL A 219 -23.14 10.50 -17.20
N PHE A 220 -23.80 11.58 -17.62
CA PHE A 220 -23.11 12.75 -18.16
C PHE A 220 -22.13 13.34 -17.13
N LEU A 221 -22.61 13.57 -15.90
CA LEU A 221 -21.81 14.18 -14.83
C LEU A 221 -20.69 13.27 -14.37
N GLU A 222 -20.96 11.98 -14.23
CA GLU A 222 -19.97 10.97 -13.86
C GLU A 222 -18.81 10.97 -14.87
N ARG A 223 -19.10 10.95 -16.17
CA ARG A 223 -18.09 11.10 -17.23
C ARG A 223 -17.42 12.47 -17.23
N ALA A 224 -18.17 13.55 -17.05
CA ALA A 224 -17.63 14.91 -17.08
C ALA A 224 -16.68 15.21 -15.89
N LEU A 225 -16.88 14.54 -14.74
CA LEU A 225 -16.05 14.67 -13.54
C LEU A 225 -14.85 13.71 -13.51
N GLU A 226 -14.79 12.75 -14.43
CA GLU A 226 -13.71 11.78 -14.58
C GLU A 226 -12.31 12.41 -14.73
N PRO A 227 -12.10 13.49 -15.54
CA PRO A 227 -10.80 14.15 -15.63
C PRO A 227 -10.32 14.75 -14.31
N MET A 228 -11.28 15.03 -13.42
CA MET A 228 -11.00 15.57 -12.09
C MET A 228 -10.81 14.48 -11.04
N GLY A 229 -11.15 13.22 -11.35
CA GLY A 229 -11.26 12.13 -10.39
C GLY A 229 -12.47 12.23 -9.45
N LEU A 230 -13.31 13.27 -9.59
CA LEU A 230 -14.43 13.56 -8.68
C LEU A 230 -15.68 12.70 -8.96
N HIS A 231 -15.64 11.87 -10.00
CA HIS A 231 -16.74 11.00 -10.40
C HIS A 231 -17.09 9.94 -9.34
N HIS A 232 -16.11 9.48 -8.55
CA HIS A 232 -16.32 8.58 -7.40
C HIS A 232 -17.28 9.16 -6.35
N LEU A 233 -17.25 10.48 -6.17
CA LEU A 233 -18.09 11.20 -5.21
C LEU A 233 -19.56 11.22 -5.63
N LEU A 234 -19.78 11.07 -6.94
CA LEU A 234 -21.11 11.04 -7.53
C LEU A 234 -21.70 9.63 -7.47
N TYR A 235 -20.94 8.59 -7.81
CA TYR A 235 -21.52 7.24 -7.88
C TYR A 235 -21.50 6.48 -6.55
N MET A 236 -20.51 6.66 -5.68
CA MET A 236 -20.33 5.81 -4.47
C MET A 236 -21.58 5.79 -3.58
N PRO A 237 -22.17 6.95 -3.21
CA PRO A 237 -23.36 6.95 -2.35
C PRO A 237 -24.62 6.41 -3.05
N ILE A 238 -24.68 6.48 -4.39
CA ILE A 238 -25.79 5.89 -5.16
C ILE A 238 -25.64 4.37 -5.22
N TYR A 239 -24.42 3.86 -5.40
CA TYR A 239 -24.19 2.43 -5.63
C TYR A 239 -24.18 1.61 -4.35
N TYR A 240 -23.69 2.18 -3.24
CA TYR A 240 -23.35 1.43 -2.03
C TYR A 240 -23.96 1.99 -0.74
N ASP A 241 -24.64 3.14 -0.77
CA ASP A 241 -25.23 3.77 0.42
C ASP A 241 -26.75 3.97 0.25
N ASN A 242 -27.41 4.41 1.31
CA ASN A 242 -28.85 4.54 1.47
C ASN A 242 -29.50 5.66 0.64
N LEU A 243 -28.79 6.23 -0.34
CA LEU A 243 -29.24 7.43 -1.03
C LEU A 243 -30.44 7.18 -1.94
N VAL A 244 -30.42 6.09 -2.70
CA VAL A 244 -31.47 5.75 -3.67
C VAL A 244 -32.28 4.53 -3.22
N ILE A 245 -31.66 3.61 -2.47
CA ILE A 245 -32.31 2.45 -1.86
C ILE A 245 -31.55 2.01 -0.61
N HIS A 246 -32.25 1.39 0.35
CA HIS A 246 -31.68 0.84 1.58
C HIS A 246 -30.58 -0.19 1.28
N ASP A 247 -29.42 -0.04 1.94
CA ASP A 247 -28.15 -0.77 1.75
C ASP A 247 -27.45 -0.55 0.40
N GLY A 248 -27.94 0.37 -0.44
CA GLY A 248 -27.38 0.67 -1.75
C GLY A 248 -27.72 -0.33 -2.85
N ILE A 249 -27.63 0.14 -4.11
CA ILE A 249 -28.05 -0.61 -5.31
C ILE A 249 -27.42 -2.01 -5.38
N TYR A 250 -26.12 -2.14 -5.13
CA TYR A 250 -25.42 -3.42 -5.26
C TYR A 250 -25.88 -4.47 -4.25
N ALA A 251 -26.01 -4.10 -2.97
CA ALA A 251 -26.44 -5.03 -1.93
C ALA A 251 -27.90 -5.44 -2.15
N THR A 252 -28.78 -4.47 -2.41
CA THR A 252 -30.20 -4.77 -2.68
C THR A 252 -30.37 -5.64 -3.91
N TRP A 253 -29.64 -5.37 -5.00
CA TRP A 253 -29.71 -6.17 -6.23
C TRP A 253 -29.31 -7.62 -5.97
N THR A 254 -28.20 -7.82 -5.26
CA THR A 254 -27.70 -9.16 -4.91
C THR A 254 -28.71 -9.93 -4.07
N ASN A 255 -29.30 -9.28 -3.06
CA ASN A 255 -30.31 -9.89 -2.19
C ASN A 255 -31.60 -10.26 -2.94
N LEU A 256 -32.00 -9.44 -3.92
CA LEU A 256 -33.20 -9.68 -4.73
C LEU A 256 -32.94 -10.59 -5.94
N LEU A 257 -31.70 -10.87 -6.29
CA LEU A 257 -31.33 -11.63 -7.49
C LEU A 257 -32.06 -12.98 -7.62
N PRO A 258 -32.24 -13.79 -6.55
CA PRO A 258 -33.03 -15.02 -6.62
C PRO A 258 -34.50 -14.79 -6.96
N ILE A 259 -35.08 -13.65 -6.58
CA ILE A 259 -36.47 -13.31 -6.88
C ILE A 259 -36.58 -12.77 -8.31
N LEU A 260 -35.64 -11.90 -8.72
CA LEU A 260 -35.59 -11.31 -10.06
C LEU A 260 -35.41 -12.39 -11.15
N SER A 261 -34.62 -13.43 -10.87
CA SER A 261 -34.34 -14.53 -11.80
C SER A 261 -35.52 -15.46 -12.08
N HIS A 262 -36.57 -15.42 -11.25
CA HIS A 262 -37.79 -16.21 -11.42
C HIS A 262 -39.02 -15.37 -11.82
N SER A 263 -38.90 -14.05 -11.83
CA SER A 263 -39.99 -13.13 -12.18
C SER A 263 -40.08 -12.88 -13.68
N THR A 264 -41.30 -12.91 -14.24
CA THR A 264 -41.60 -12.48 -15.62
C THR A 264 -41.88 -10.98 -15.73
N ARG A 265 -41.99 -10.26 -14.60
CA ARG A 265 -42.29 -8.82 -14.61
C ARG A 265 -41.07 -8.02 -15.10
N PRO A 266 -41.26 -6.90 -15.84
CA PRO A 266 -40.16 -6.07 -16.31
C PRO A 266 -39.23 -5.61 -15.16
N LEU A 267 -37.92 -5.69 -15.36
CA LEU A 267 -36.92 -5.33 -14.33
C LEU A 267 -37.02 -3.86 -13.90
N ASN A 268 -37.41 -2.95 -14.80
CA ASN A 268 -37.62 -1.55 -14.47
C ASN A 268 -38.85 -1.30 -13.57
N GLU A 269 -39.80 -2.23 -13.47
CA GLU A 269 -40.86 -2.15 -12.46
C GLU A 269 -40.40 -2.69 -11.11
N LEU A 270 -39.57 -3.74 -11.12
CA LEU A 270 -39.11 -4.41 -9.90
C LEU A 270 -37.96 -3.67 -9.22
N ALA A 271 -37.09 -3.06 -10.01
CA ALA A 271 -35.85 -2.43 -9.55
C ALA A 271 -35.53 -1.13 -10.30
N PRO A 272 -36.45 -0.14 -10.40
CA PRO A 272 -36.22 1.11 -11.15
C PRO A 272 -34.97 1.89 -10.69
N TRP A 273 -34.62 1.77 -9.41
CA TRP A 273 -33.46 2.37 -8.77
C TRP A 273 -32.12 1.90 -9.35
N ALA A 274 -32.04 0.68 -9.91
CA ALA A 274 -30.82 0.17 -10.55
C ALA A 274 -30.56 0.80 -11.93
N GLY A 275 -31.33 1.82 -12.33
CA GLY A 275 -31.08 2.56 -13.56
C GLY A 275 -29.75 3.34 -13.55
N PHE A 276 -29.33 3.81 -12.38
CA PHE A 276 -28.12 4.63 -12.24
C PHE A 276 -26.83 3.88 -12.53
N THR A 277 -26.82 2.55 -12.43
CA THR A 277 -25.67 1.71 -12.78
C THR A 277 -25.46 1.57 -14.29
N ALA A 278 -26.21 2.28 -15.14
CA ALA A 278 -26.07 2.24 -16.61
C ALA A 278 -24.75 2.84 -17.17
N THR A 279 -23.77 3.22 -16.33
CA THR A 279 -22.52 3.86 -16.76
C THR A 279 -21.63 2.96 -17.62
N GLY A 280 -21.70 1.64 -17.47
CA GLY A 280 -20.82 0.70 -18.19
C GLY A 280 -21.16 0.46 -19.66
N TRP A 281 -22.35 0.89 -20.13
CA TRP A 281 -22.70 0.74 -21.55
C TRP A 281 -21.75 1.52 -22.49
N GLY A 282 -21.27 2.69 -22.06
CA GLY A 282 -20.26 3.45 -22.79
C GLY A 282 -18.92 2.71 -22.90
N LYS A 283 -18.59 1.89 -21.90
CA LYS A 283 -17.36 1.07 -21.84
C LYS A 283 -17.40 -0.09 -22.82
N LEU A 284 -18.57 -0.69 -22.99
CA LEU A 284 -18.80 -1.83 -23.87
C LEU A 284 -18.96 -1.42 -25.34
N PHE A 285 -19.70 -0.33 -25.61
CA PHE A 285 -20.09 0.05 -26.97
C PHE A 285 -19.42 1.33 -27.47
N GLY A 286 -19.18 2.30 -26.59
CA GLY A 286 -18.63 3.61 -26.95
C GLY A 286 -17.11 3.58 -27.14
N LEU A 287 -16.37 3.15 -26.13
CA LEU A 287 -14.90 3.17 -26.16
C LEU A 287 -14.29 2.30 -27.26
N PRO A 288 -14.79 1.08 -27.57
CA PRO A 288 -14.31 0.32 -28.72
C PRO A 288 -14.56 1.03 -30.06
N ALA A 289 -15.69 1.72 -30.20
CA ALA A 289 -16.00 2.51 -31.38
C ALA A 289 -15.09 3.74 -31.52
N ILE A 290 -14.76 4.40 -30.41
CA ILE A 290 -13.80 5.52 -30.38
C ILE A 290 -12.39 5.02 -30.74
N ALA A 291 -11.96 3.89 -30.17
CA ALA A 291 -10.68 3.28 -30.49
C ALA A 291 -10.59 2.90 -31.99
N ALA A 292 -11.68 2.35 -32.55
CA ALA A 292 -11.78 2.11 -33.99
C ALA A 292 -11.66 3.42 -34.79
N ALA A 293 -12.30 4.51 -34.36
CA ALA A 293 -12.17 5.81 -35.01
C ALA A 293 -10.71 6.31 -35.00
N PHE A 294 -9.97 6.17 -33.88
CA PHE A 294 -8.54 6.48 -33.84
C PHE A 294 -7.72 5.60 -34.78
N TYR A 295 -7.95 4.29 -34.78
CA TYR A 295 -7.23 3.37 -35.65
C TYR A 295 -7.41 3.68 -37.15
N PHE A 296 -8.66 3.90 -37.59
CA PHE A 296 -8.97 4.16 -38.99
C PHE A 296 -8.56 5.55 -39.46
N THR A 297 -8.40 6.50 -38.54
CA THR A 297 -7.93 7.86 -38.85
C THR A 297 -6.41 8.03 -38.73
N ALA A 298 -5.69 7.08 -38.11
CA ALA A 298 -4.24 7.07 -38.02
C ALA A 298 -3.53 6.84 -39.37
N LYS A 299 -2.30 7.36 -39.48
CA LYS A 299 -1.41 7.18 -40.64
C LYS A 299 -1.14 5.68 -40.86
N PRO A 300 -1.15 5.17 -42.12
CA PRO A 300 -1.01 3.75 -42.40
C PRO A 300 0.21 3.10 -41.72
N GLU A 301 1.36 3.77 -41.75
CA GLU A 301 2.59 3.25 -41.13
C GLU A 301 2.51 3.10 -39.59
N ARG A 302 1.62 3.86 -38.93
CA ARG A 302 1.51 3.88 -37.45
C ARG A 302 0.41 2.97 -36.91
N ARG A 303 -0.44 2.41 -37.78
CA ARG A 303 -1.56 1.55 -37.37
C ARG A 303 -1.11 0.29 -36.62
N ALA A 304 0.00 -0.31 -37.04
CA ALA A 304 0.52 -1.51 -36.38
C ALA A 304 0.89 -1.25 -34.92
N GLY A 305 1.65 -0.18 -34.66
CA GLY A 305 2.01 0.23 -33.29
C GLY A 305 0.80 0.67 -32.47
N LEU A 306 -0.11 1.44 -33.08
CA LEU A 306 -1.33 1.89 -32.39
C LEU A 306 -2.23 0.71 -31.99
N LYS A 307 -2.30 -0.36 -32.81
CA LYS A 307 -3.07 -1.57 -32.48
C LYS A 307 -2.57 -2.25 -31.21
N VAL A 308 -1.26 -2.25 -30.95
CA VAL A 308 -0.65 -2.84 -29.76
C VAL A 308 -1.09 -2.11 -28.48
N ILE A 309 -1.40 -0.82 -28.57
CA ILE A 309 -1.89 0.00 -27.44
C ILE A 309 -3.41 -0.12 -27.30
N LEU A 310 -4.13 0.03 -28.42
CA LEU A 310 -5.60 0.07 -28.39
C LEU A 310 -6.23 -1.28 -28.04
N LEU A 311 -5.68 -2.41 -28.50
CA LEU A 311 -6.31 -3.71 -28.26
C LEU A 311 -6.34 -4.10 -26.76
N PRO A 312 -5.23 -4.05 -26.01
CA PRO A 312 -5.25 -4.26 -24.57
C PRO A 312 -6.19 -3.31 -23.82
N ALA A 313 -6.22 -2.03 -24.24
CA ALA A 313 -7.04 -1.00 -23.65
C ALA A 313 -8.56 -1.25 -23.89
N ILE A 314 -8.93 -1.72 -25.09
CA ILE A 314 -10.29 -2.18 -25.41
C ILE A 314 -10.68 -3.38 -24.53
N VAL A 315 -9.79 -4.37 -24.41
CA VAL A 315 -10.06 -5.55 -23.58
C VAL A 315 -10.28 -5.16 -22.12
N ALA A 316 -9.43 -4.29 -21.56
CA ALA A 316 -9.58 -3.80 -20.19
C ALA A 316 -10.93 -3.08 -19.99
N SER A 317 -11.32 -2.22 -20.92
CA SER A 317 -12.60 -1.50 -20.86
C SER A 317 -13.80 -2.43 -20.99
N VAL A 318 -13.79 -3.32 -21.98
CA VAL A 318 -14.93 -4.19 -22.31
C VAL A 318 -15.12 -5.29 -21.29
N VAL A 319 -14.03 -5.96 -20.88
CA VAL A 319 -14.10 -7.12 -19.99
C VAL A 319 -14.19 -6.68 -18.53
N CYS A 320 -13.29 -5.79 -18.12
CA CYS A 320 -13.14 -5.39 -16.71
C CYS A 320 -13.95 -4.15 -16.35
N GLY A 321 -14.28 -3.30 -17.32
CA GLY A 321 -14.89 -1.99 -17.06
C GLY A 321 -13.89 -0.90 -16.69
N VAL A 322 -12.61 -1.10 -16.97
CA VAL A 322 -11.49 -0.16 -16.71
C VAL A 322 -11.19 0.64 -17.98
N THR A 323 -11.50 1.94 -17.96
CA THR A 323 -11.64 2.78 -19.16
C THR A 323 -10.50 3.77 -19.35
N GLU A 324 -9.80 4.10 -18.27
CA GLU A 324 -8.70 5.03 -18.17
C GLU A 324 -7.61 4.80 -19.24
N PRO A 325 -7.21 3.55 -19.60
CA PRO A 325 -6.22 3.33 -20.65
C PRO A 325 -6.63 3.88 -22.02
N LEU A 326 -7.93 3.97 -22.32
CA LEU A 326 -8.45 4.54 -23.58
C LEU A 326 -8.82 6.01 -23.43
N GLU A 327 -9.51 6.39 -22.35
CA GLU A 327 -10.00 7.74 -22.14
C GLU A 327 -8.86 8.76 -22.07
N PHE A 328 -7.76 8.40 -21.40
CA PHE A 328 -6.63 9.33 -21.22
C PHE A 328 -5.88 9.63 -22.53
N LEU A 329 -6.08 8.82 -23.58
CA LEU A 329 -5.52 9.09 -24.91
C LEU A 329 -6.06 10.40 -25.52
N PHE A 330 -7.23 10.87 -25.07
CA PHE A 330 -7.87 12.06 -25.63
C PHE A 330 -8.49 12.99 -24.58
N MET A 331 -8.70 12.56 -23.34
CA MET A 331 -9.30 13.38 -22.27
C MET A 331 -8.54 14.70 -22.04
N PHE A 332 -7.22 14.63 -21.88
CA PHE A 332 -6.38 15.81 -21.62
C PHE A 332 -5.96 16.53 -22.92
N THR A 333 -5.80 15.79 -24.01
CA THR A 333 -5.31 16.33 -25.28
C THR A 333 -6.41 16.99 -26.11
N TYR A 334 -7.63 16.43 -26.06
CA TYR A 334 -8.81 16.87 -26.80
C TYR A 334 -10.07 16.91 -25.91
N PRO A 335 -10.16 17.86 -24.95
CA PRO A 335 -11.29 17.93 -24.02
C PRO A 335 -12.67 18.01 -24.70
N GLY A 336 -12.76 18.61 -25.89
CA GLY A 336 -14.00 18.66 -26.66
C GLY A 336 -14.47 17.29 -27.16
N LEU A 337 -13.55 16.40 -27.54
CA LEU A 337 -13.90 15.01 -27.88
C LEU A 337 -14.33 14.23 -26.63
N PHE A 338 -13.72 14.51 -25.49
CA PHE A 338 -14.10 13.91 -24.21
C PHE A 338 -15.49 14.36 -23.75
N LEU A 339 -15.84 15.64 -23.92
CA LEU A 339 -17.18 16.13 -23.67
C LEU A 339 -18.22 15.46 -24.59
N LEU A 340 -17.90 15.28 -25.87
CA LEU A 340 -18.77 14.53 -26.78
C LEU A 340 -18.96 13.08 -26.29
N TYR A 341 -17.90 12.42 -25.85
CA TYR A 341 -17.99 11.09 -25.25
C TYR A 341 -18.94 11.08 -24.05
N ALA A 342 -18.81 12.04 -23.12
CA ALA A 342 -19.72 12.16 -21.97
C ALA A 342 -21.19 12.33 -22.40
N VAL A 343 -21.46 13.20 -23.39
CA VAL A 343 -22.81 13.42 -23.92
C VAL A 343 -23.38 12.16 -24.56
N LEU A 344 -22.62 11.50 -25.43
CA LEU A 344 -23.09 10.29 -26.11
C LEU A 344 -23.27 9.13 -25.14
N SER A 345 -22.42 9.00 -24.11
CA SER A 345 -22.57 8.00 -23.04
C SER A 345 -23.83 8.26 -22.21
N SER A 346 -24.14 9.52 -21.90
CA SER A 346 -25.40 9.92 -21.28
C SER A 346 -26.61 9.55 -22.15
N CYS A 347 -26.58 9.86 -23.44
CA CYS A 347 -27.66 9.50 -24.36
C CYS A 347 -27.86 7.99 -24.45
N LEU A 348 -26.76 7.21 -24.47
CA LEU A 348 -26.81 5.75 -24.47
C LEU A 348 -27.46 5.23 -23.19
N ALA A 349 -26.98 5.65 -22.02
CA ALA A 349 -27.51 5.21 -20.73
C ALA A 349 -28.99 5.59 -20.53
N MET A 350 -29.35 6.82 -20.89
CA MET A 350 -30.74 7.29 -20.89
C MET A 350 -31.63 6.44 -21.80
N THR A 351 -31.14 6.10 -23.01
CA THR A 351 -31.90 5.27 -23.96
C THR A 351 -32.09 3.86 -23.42
N MET A 352 -31.03 3.25 -22.88
CA MET A 352 -31.10 1.93 -22.24
C MET A 352 -32.16 1.92 -21.12
N ASN A 353 -32.09 2.90 -20.21
CA ASN A 353 -33.02 3.01 -19.11
C ASN A 353 -34.46 3.28 -19.58
N PHE A 354 -34.65 4.13 -20.60
CA PHE A 354 -35.95 4.42 -21.20
C PHE A 354 -36.64 3.16 -21.75
N PHE A 355 -35.87 2.24 -22.35
CA PHE A 355 -36.37 0.94 -22.82
C PHE A 355 -36.47 -0.13 -21.71
N GLY A 356 -36.33 0.26 -20.44
CA GLY A 356 -36.50 -0.62 -19.29
C GLY A 356 -35.31 -1.56 -19.04
N ILE A 357 -34.15 -1.28 -19.66
CA ILE A 357 -32.92 -2.05 -19.42
C ILE A 357 -32.28 -1.51 -18.14
N VAL A 358 -32.45 -2.28 -17.06
CA VAL A 358 -32.08 -1.91 -15.70
C VAL A 358 -31.38 -3.08 -15.03
N GLY A 359 -30.31 -2.78 -14.28
CA GLY A 359 -29.46 -3.78 -13.62
C GLY A 359 -28.06 -3.27 -13.33
N ILE A 360 -27.19 -4.14 -12.82
CA ILE A 360 -25.81 -3.81 -12.45
C ILE A 360 -24.95 -3.73 -13.71
N PHE A 361 -24.94 -2.55 -14.34
CA PHE A 361 -24.28 -2.30 -15.61
C PHE A 361 -23.08 -1.36 -15.49
N SER A 362 -22.52 -1.16 -14.30
CA SER A 362 -21.52 -0.12 -14.02
C SER A 362 -20.09 -0.53 -14.40
N GLY A 363 -19.80 -1.83 -14.31
CA GLY A 363 -18.54 -2.46 -14.68
C GLY A 363 -18.48 -2.90 -16.14
N GLY A 364 -17.59 -3.85 -16.43
CA GLY A 364 -17.45 -4.49 -17.74
C GLY A 364 -18.31 -5.75 -17.89
N LEU A 365 -18.12 -6.46 -19.00
CA LEU A 365 -18.85 -7.69 -19.31
C LEU A 365 -18.80 -8.71 -18.19
N MET A 366 -17.70 -8.82 -17.43
CA MET A 366 -17.59 -9.78 -16.34
C MET A 366 -18.65 -9.53 -15.25
N GLU A 367 -18.73 -8.29 -14.74
CA GLU A 367 -19.73 -7.90 -13.74
C GLU A 367 -21.15 -8.00 -14.31
N MET A 368 -21.35 -7.46 -15.52
CA MET A 368 -22.64 -7.51 -16.19
C MET A 368 -23.14 -8.94 -16.37
N THR A 369 -22.22 -9.86 -16.66
CA THR A 369 -22.51 -11.29 -16.84
C THR A 369 -22.89 -11.95 -15.52
N ALA A 370 -22.09 -11.73 -14.46
CA ALA A 370 -22.32 -12.33 -13.15
C ALA A 370 -23.62 -11.84 -12.48
N PHE A 371 -23.89 -10.53 -12.52
CA PHE A 371 -25.03 -9.94 -11.81
C PHE A 371 -26.29 -9.84 -12.66
N ASN A 372 -26.21 -9.98 -13.99
CA ASN A 372 -27.38 -9.80 -14.87
C ASN A 372 -27.50 -10.91 -15.89
N PHE A 373 -26.52 -11.06 -16.81
CA PHE A 373 -26.75 -11.92 -17.97
C PHE A 373 -26.96 -13.38 -17.58
N ILE A 374 -26.05 -14.02 -16.84
CA ILE A 374 -26.20 -15.42 -16.42
C ILE A 374 -27.47 -15.63 -15.57
N PRO A 375 -27.65 -14.94 -14.42
CA PRO A 375 -28.76 -15.23 -13.52
C PRO A 375 -30.13 -14.89 -14.10
N LEU A 376 -30.22 -13.91 -15.01
CA LEU A 376 -31.50 -13.39 -15.50
C LEU A 376 -31.80 -13.76 -16.96
N MET A 377 -30.87 -14.35 -17.71
CA MET A 377 -31.07 -14.66 -19.15
C MET A 377 -32.37 -15.40 -19.40
N ARG A 378 -32.70 -16.37 -18.54
CA ARG A 378 -33.85 -17.25 -18.71
C ARG A 378 -35.18 -16.48 -18.76
N MET A 379 -35.30 -15.40 -17.98
CA MET A 379 -36.53 -14.63 -17.87
C MET A 379 -36.49 -13.30 -18.64
N HIS A 380 -35.29 -12.75 -18.86
CA HIS A 380 -35.09 -11.38 -19.36
C HIS A 380 -34.27 -11.27 -20.65
N ALA A 381 -34.05 -12.38 -21.39
CA ALA A 381 -33.26 -12.39 -22.64
C ALA A 381 -33.69 -11.33 -23.67
N GLY A 382 -35.00 -11.05 -23.79
CA GLY A 382 -35.52 -10.03 -24.72
C GLY A 382 -34.95 -8.64 -24.46
N SER A 383 -34.83 -8.25 -23.18
CA SER A 383 -34.26 -6.96 -22.78
C SER A 383 -32.77 -6.86 -23.11
N TYR A 384 -32.03 -7.96 -22.99
CA TYR A 384 -30.59 -7.99 -23.32
C TYR A 384 -30.32 -7.99 -24.83
N LEU A 385 -31.18 -8.64 -25.63
CA LEU A 385 -31.11 -8.54 -27.09
C LEU A 385 -31.42 -7.12 -27.56
N LEU A 386 -32.40 -6.45 -26.93
CA LEU A 386 -32.68 -5.04 -27.20
C LEU A 386 -31.49 -4.16 -26.80
N ALA A 387 -30.89 -4.39 -25.64
CA ALA A 387 -29.69 -3.68 -25.18
C ALA A 387 -28.53 -3.81 -26.18
N LEU A 388 -28.29 -5.02 -26.70
CA LEU A 388 -27.28 -5.26 -27.73
C LEU A 388 -27.56 -4.44 -29.01
N GLY A 389 -28.82 -4.42 -29.46
CA GLY A 389 -29.23 -3.63 -30.63
C GLY A 389 -29.01 -2.12 -30.44
N ILE A 390 -29.43 -1.57 -29.30
CA ILE A 390 -29.21 -0.16 -28.95
C ILE A 390 -27.72 0.14 -28.86
N GLY A 391 -26.96 -0.72 -28.18
CA GLY A 391 -25.51 -0.58 -28.02
C GLY A 391 -24.77 -0.51 -29.36
N LEU A 392 -25.06 -1.44 -30.29
CA LEU A 392 -24.46 -1.44 -31.63
C LEU A 392 -24.84 -0.21 -32.45
N ALA A 393 -26.08 0.27 -32.36
CA ALA A 393 -26.50 1.51 -32.99
C ALA A 393 -25.71 2.71 -32.46
N PHE A 394 -25.50 2.78 -31.14
CA PHE A 394 -24.66 3.80 -30.53
C PHE A 394 -23.19 3.65 -30.90
N SER A 395 -22.63 2.43 -30.99
CA SER A 395 -21.26 2.23 -31.50
C SER A 395 -21.07 2.85 -32.88
N LEU A 396 -22.04 2.74 -33.77
CA LEU A 396 -21.99 3.43 -35.08
C LEU A 396 -22.00 4.96 -34.91
N ILE A 397 -22.85 5.50 -34.03
CA ILE A 397 -22.92 6.94 -33.73
C ILE A 397 -21.58 7.45 -33.18
N PHE A 398 -21.00 6.76 -32.19
CA PHE A 398 -19.68 7.06 -31.63
C PHE A 398 -18.61 7.07 -32.72
N PHE A 399 -18.51 5.98 -33.49
CA PHE A 399 -17.51 5.84 -34.54
C PHE A 399 -17.60 6.96 -35.58
N VAL A 400 -18.79 7.21 -36.13
CA VAL A 400 -19.01 8.22 -37.18
C VAL A 400 -18.74 9.61 -36.65
N SER A 401 -19.24 9.95 -35.45
CA SER A 401 -19.08 11.29 -34.86
C SER A 401 -17.62 11.59 -34.56
N PHE A 402 -16.91 10.66 -33.92
CA PHE A 402 -15.48 10.82 -33.63
C PHE A 402 -14.66 10.91 -34.91
N ARG A 403 -14.87 9.97 -35.85
CA ARG A 403 -14.15 9.98 -37.13
C ARG A 403 -14.38 11.27 -37.90
N ALA A 404 -15.61 11.76 -37.95
CA ALA A 404 -15.96 13.01 -38.63
C ALA A 404 -15.23 14.19 -38.01
N LEU A 405 -15.30 14.38 -36.68
CA LEU A 405 -14.64 15.50 -36.00
C LEU A 405 -13.11 15.44 -36.12
N ILE A 406 -12.52 14.25 -36.01
CA ILE A 406 -11.07 14.07 -36.17
C ILE A 406 -10.62 14.50 -37.58
N LEU A 407 -11.40 14.17 -38.61
CA LEU A 407 -11.07 14.53 -39.99
C LEU A 407 -11.38 15.99 -40.32
N VAL A 408 -12.54 16.51 -39.89
CA VAL A 408 -12.99 17.90 -40.15
C VAL A 408 -12.07 18.91 -39.49
N TYR A 409 -11.64 18.66 -38.25
CA TYR A 409 -10.77 19.57 -37.49
C TYR A 409 -9.29 19.18 -37.56
N ASP A 410 -8.94 18.17 -38.36
CA ASP A 410 -7.59 17.60 -38.46
C ASP A 410 -6.90 17.38 -37.09
N LEU A 411 -7.64 16.77 -36.17
CA LEU A 411 -7.15 16.51 -34.83
C LEU A 411 -6.01 15.49 -34.88
N LYS A 412 -4.88 15.81 -34.23
CA LYS A 412 -3.69 14.94 -34.17
C LYS A 412 -3.86 13.87 -33.09
N THR A 413 -4.91 13.07 -33.20
CA THR A 413 -5.17 11.92 -32.32
C THR A 413 -4.04 10.88 -32.44
N PRO A 414 -3.91 9.93 -31.50
CA PRO A 414 -2.84 8.93 -31.52
C PRO A 414 -2.65 8.31 -32.91
N GLY A 415 -1.42 8.38 -33.44
CA GLY A 415 -1.10 7.87 -34.77
C GLY A 415 -1.32 8.86 -35.92
N ARG A 416 -1.72 10.12 -35.65
CA ARG A 416 -1.85 11.22 -36.63
C ARG A 416 -0.85 12.36 -36.46
N GLU A 417 0.08 12.31 -35.52
CA GLU A 417 0.99 13.41 -35.20
C GLU A 417 1.98 13.73 -36.34
N ASP A 418 2.27 15.02 -36.58
CA ASP A 418 3.03 15.43 -37.77
C ASP A 418 4.56 15.41 -37.64
N HIS A 419 5.19 15.73 -36.51
CA HIS A 419 6.65 15.59 -36.33
C HIS A 419 7.10 15.54 -34.84
N VAL A 420 8.23 14.84 -34.61
CA VAL A 420 9.20 14.70 -33.49
C VAL A 420 9.00 15.33 -32.09
N SER A 421 8.22 16.39 -31.88
CA SER A 421 8.20 17.12 -30.59
C SER A 421 7.59 16.34 -29.41
N ASN A 422 6.67 15.40 -29.68
CA ASN A 422 6.19 14.44 -28.65
C ASN A 422 7.10 13.21 -28.53
N ARG A 423 8.01 12.98 -29.48
CA ARG A 423 8.99 11.90 -29.43
C ARG A 423 9.96 12.12 -28.27
N ALA A 424 10.39 13.34 -27.97
CA ALA A 424 11.28 13.58 -26.82
C ALA A 424 10.64 13.28 -25.44
N ALA A 425 9.33 13.49 -25.28
CA ALA A 425 8.63 13.10 -24.05
C ALA A 425 8.38 11.58 -24.03
N ILE A 426 7.90 11.01 -25.13
CA ILE A 426 7.61 9.57 -25.25
C ILE A 426 8.90 8.73 -25.25
N ASP A 427 10.01 9.17 -25.85
CA ASP A 427 11.33 8.51 -25.85
C ASP A 427 11.97 8.55 -24.46
N ARG A 428 11.83 9.66 -23.72
CA ARG A 428 12.23 9.73 -22.30
C ARG A 428 11.43 8.77 -21.42
N LEU A 429 10.21 8.43 -21.82
CA LEU A 429 9.27 7.58 -21.06
C LEU A 429 9.31 6.11 -21.47
N THR A 430 9.62 5.80 -22.73
CA THR A 430 9.64 4.43 -23.28
C THR A 430 11.05 3.87 -23.40
N GLY A 431 12.09 4.68 -23.23
CA GLY A 431 13.48 4.27 -23.48
C GLY A 431 13.75 3.85 -24.94
N SER A 432 12.83 4.10 -25.87
CA SER A 432 12.85 3.55 -27.24
C SER A 432 13.82 4.24 -28.20
N GLY A 433 14.78 5.00 -27.68
CA GLY A 433 15.93 5.53 -28.43
C GLY A 433 16.96 4.47 -28.87
N PHE A 434 16.80 3.20 -28.50
CA PHE A 434 17.75 2.12 -28.82
C PHE A 434 17.25 1.07 -29.83
N ALA A 435 16.11 1.28 -30.49
CA ALA A 435 15.60 0.32 -31.48
C ALA A 435 15.33 0.95 -32.85
N LYS A 436 16.32 0.79 -33.73
CA LYS A 436 16.32 0.83 -35.21
C LYS A 436 16.25 2.20 -35.89
N GLU A 437 17.44 2.66 -36.29
CA GLU A 437 17.76 2.86 -37.72
C GLU A 437 19.22 2.47 -37.96
N GLN A 438 19.48 1.79 -39.09
CA GLN A 438 20.74 1.12 -39.41
C GLN A 438 21.89 2.10 -39.71
N SER A 439 23.05 1.80 -39.09
CA SER A 439 24.46 2.18 -39.33
C SER A 439 24.82 2.99 -40.60
N PRO A 440 25.81 3.91 -40.50
CA PRO A 440 27.20 3.54 -40.25
C PRO A 440 27.84 4.12 -38.97
N ASN A 441 28.54 3.23 -38.27
CA ASN A 441 29.61 3.40 -37.28
C ASN A 441 30.23 4.80 -37.15
N GLY A 442 30.31 5.29 -35.91
CA GLY A 442 31.17 6.43 -35.61
C GLY A 442 31.30 6.82 -34.14
N GLU A 443 30.20 6.98 -33.38
CA GLU A 443 30.32 7.72 -32.10
C GLU A 443 29.84 6.99 -30.84
N VAL A 444 28.84 6.11 -30.93
CA VAL A 444 28.29 5.43 -29.72
C VAL A 444 29.15 4.23 -29.27
N SER A 445 29.77 3.51 -30.22
CA SER A 445 30.75 2.46 -29.87
C SER A 445 32.01 3.06 -29.22
N ILE A 446 32.43 4.25 -29.65
CA ILE A 446 33.63 4.92 -29.11
C ILE A 446 33.43 5.26 -27.63
N GLN A 447 32.24 5.66 -27.21
CA GLN A 447 32.03 6.14 -25.84
C GLN A 447 31.85 4.98 -24.84
N SER A 448 31.24 3.86 -25.26
CA SER A 448 31.21 2.61 -24.50
C SER A 448 32.61 1.97 -24.43
N ASP A 449 33.36 1.97 -25.54
CA ASP A 449 34.76 1.53 -25.56
C ASP A 449 35.62 2.42 -24.66
N GLN A 450 35.38 3.74 -24.61
CA GLN A 450 36.10 4.67 -23.74
C GLN A 450 35.81 4.45 -22.26
N ASP A 451 34.55 4.24 -21.86
CA ASP A 451 34.18 3.99 -20.46
C ASP A 451 34.74 2.62 -19.99
N HIS A 452 34.75 1.60 -20.87
CA HIS A 452 35.37 0.30 -20.62
C HIS A 452 36.90 0.39 -20.51
N VAL A 453 37.56 1.06 -21.46
CA VAL A 453 39.02 1.27 -21.43
C VAL A 453 39.42 2.08 -20.20
N LEU A 454 38.64 3.09 -19.80
CA LEU A 454 38.89 3.85 -18.59
C LEU A 454 38.79 2.97 -17.33
N ALA A 455 37.79 2.08 -17.25
CA ALA A 455 37.66 1.12 -16.15
C ALA A 455 38.89 0.19 -16.06
N GLU A 456 39.33 -0.38 -17.18
CA GLU A 456 40.51 -1.25 -17.25
C GLU A 456 41.79 -0.52 -16.81
N ARG A 457 42.00 0.71 -17.30
CA ARG A 457 43.15 1.54 -16.92
C ARG A 457 43.12 1.93 -15.46
N VAL A 458 41.95 2.26 -14.92
CA VAL A 458 41.79 2.57 -13.48
C VAL A 458 42.12 1.36 -12.63
N ILE A 459 41.70 0.15 -13.00
CA ILE A 459 42.04 -1.09 -12.29
C ILE A 459 43.56 -1.35 -12.31
N GLN A 460 44.21 -1.16 -13.46
CA GLN A 460 45.67 -1.29 -13.57
C GLN A 460 46.41 -0.31 -12.64
N LEU A 461 45.99 0.96 -12.63
CA LEU A 461 46.60 1.99 -11.80
C LEU A 461 46.32 1.82 -10.31
N LEU A 462 45.26 1.09 -9.93
CA LEU A 462 44.97 0.71 -8.55
C LEU A 462 45.80 -0.49 -8.06
N GLY A 463 46.71 -1.03 -8.87
CA GLY A 463 47.52 -2.21 -8.52
C GLY A 463 46.93 -3.54 -9.00
N GLY A 464 45.93 -3.50 -9.89
CA GLY A 464 45.26 -4.66 -10.46
C GLY A 464 44.13 -5.23 -9.58
N VAL A 465 43.40 -6.20 -10.14
CA VAL A 465 42.24 -6.85 -9.49
C VAL A 465 42.58 -7.40 -8.10
N GLY A 466 43.78 -7.98 -7.93
CA GLY A 466 44.21 -8.55 -6.65
C GLY A 466 44.48 -7.53 -5.53
N ASN A 467 44.58 -6.24 -5.85
CA ASN A 467 44.75 -5.18 -4.86
C ASN A 467 43.41 -4.54 -4.43
N ILE A 468 42.30 -4.87 -5.09
CA ILE A 468 41.00 -4.23 -4.86
C ILE A 468 40.17 -5.11 -3.92
N VAL A 469 39.80 -4.54 -2.75
CA VAL A 469 38.97 -5.21 -1.74
C VAL A 469 37.48 -4.97 -2.01
N GLY A 470 37.13 -3.77 -2.46
CA GLY A 470 35.75 -3.40 -2.79
C GLY A 470 35.66 -2.04 -3.45
N ALA A 471 34.57 -1.79 -4.19
CA ALA A 471 34.36 -0.52 -4.87
C ALA A 471 32.90 -0.04 -4.77
N THR A 472 32.73 1.25 -4.48
CA THR A 472 31.44 1.97 -4.51
C THR A 472 31.61 3.25 -5.31
N ASN A 473 30.51 3.94 -5.63
CA ASN A 473 30.59 5.22 -6.32
C ASN A 473 29.61 6.26 -5.79
N CYS A 474 29.99 7.53 -5.91
CA CYS A 474 29.09 8.66 -5.80
C CYS A 474 28.92 9.33 -7.18
N ALA A 475 28.20 10.47 -7.25
CA ALA A 475 27.86 11.15 -8.49
C ALA A 475 29.06 11.50 -9.39
N THR A 476 30.27 11.69 -8.82
CA THR A 476 31.46 12.09 -9.57
C THR A 476 32.73 11.32 -9.25
N ARG A 477 32.71 10.40 -8.28
CA ARG A 477 33.91 9.67 -7.83
C ARG A 477 33.66 8.18 -7.66
N LEU A 478 34.63 7.39 -8.10
CA LEU A 478 34.76 5.98 -7.78
C LEU A 478 35.57 5.84 -6.50
N ARG A 479 35.01 5.22 -5.46
CA ARG A 479 35.64 4.96 -4.17
C ARG A 479 36.05 3.49 -4.12
N VAL A 480 37.34 3.23 -4.06
CA VAL A 480 37.90 1.88 -4.08
C VAL A 480 38.67 1.66 -2.78
N GLU A 481 38.34 0.58 -2.08
CA GLU A 481 39.15 0.07 -0.98
C GLU A 481 40.23 -0.83 -1.55
N VAL A 482 41.48 -0.55 -1.19
CA VAL A 482 42.66 -1.28 -1.67
C VAL A 482 43.39 -1.99 -0.53
N ALA A 483 43.94 -3.17 -0.79
CA ALA A 483 44.65 -3.97 0.20
C ALA A 483 45.99 -3.32 0.58
N ASP A 484 46.74 -2.85 -0.41
CA ASP A 484 48.02 -2.15 -0.30
C ASP A 484 47.98 -0.80 -1.05
N PRO A 485 47.94 0.33 -0.33
CA PRO A 485 47.96 1.67 -0.94
C PRO A 485 49.29 2.03 -1.61
N SER A 486 50.40 1.36 -1.26
CA SER A 486 51.74 1.72 -1.73
C SER A 486 51.98 1.37 -3.21
N ILE A 487 51.17 0.47 -3.76
CA ILE A 487 51.23 0.04 -5.17
C ILE A 487 50.19 0.74 -6.06
N VAL A 488 49.43 1.69 -5.50
CA VAL A 488 48.53 2.56 -6.27
C VAL A 488 49.35 3.67 -6.95
N ALA A 489 49.11 3.87 -8.25
CA ALA A 489 49.82 4.88 -9.03
C ALA A 489 49.53 6.32 -8.58
N ASP A 490 50.39 7.25 -8.97
CA ASP A 490 50.26 8.66 -8.58
C ASP A 490 49.11 9.37 -9.30
N ASN A 491 48.69 10.51 -8.74
CA ASN A 491 47.57 11.29 -9.29
C ASN A 491 47.77 11.67 -10.78
N ALA A 492 49.01 11.95 -11.21
CA ALA A 492 49.28 12.30 -12.60
C ALA A 492 48.96 11.14 -13.55
N SER A 493 49.23 9.89 -13.15
CA SER A 493 48.91 8.69 -13.93
C SER A 493 47.40 8.50 -14.11
N PHE A 494 46.60 8.76 -13.07
CA PHE A 494 45.13 8.71 -13.16
C PHE A 494 44.57 9.81 -14.07
N VAL A 495 45.14 11.02 -13.99
CA VAL A 495 44.73 12.12 -14.88
C VAL A 495 45.09 11.82 -16.34
N ALA A 496 46.23 11.18 -16.59
CA ALA A 496 46.68 10.82 -17.94
C ALA A 496 45.75 9.82 -18.65
N VAL A 497 45.03 8.97 -17.91
CA VAL A 497 44.11 7.98 -18.48
C VAL A 497 42.66 8.49 -18.60
N GLY A 498 42.37 9.72 -18.19
CA GLY A 498 41.05 10.34 -18.34
C GLY A 498 40.29 10.60 -17.03
N ALA A 499 40.87 10.28 -15.86
CA ALA A 499 40.33 10.77 -14.60
C ALA A 499 40.63 12.27 -14.43
N LYS A 500 39.86 12.94 -13.57
CA LYS A 500 40.06 14.34 -13.16
C LYS A 500 40.93 14.46 -11.91
N GLY A 501 41.23 13.34 -11.24
CA GLY A 501 42.15 13.29 -10.11
C GLY A 501 41.97 12.04 -9.25
N LEU A 502 42.86 11.88 -8.27
CA LEU A 502 42.93 10.81 -7.31
C LEU A 502 43.19 11.42 -5.92
N ILE A 503 42.43 10.95 -4.92
CA ILE A 503 42.69 11.24 -3.50
C ILE A 503 42.85 9.91 -2.77
N ILE A 504 43.99 9.68 -2.13
CA ILE A 504 44.22 8.50 -1.29
C ILE A 504 44.09 8.93 0.18
N THR A 505 43.33 8.17 0.97
CA THR A 505 43.20 8.36 2.42
C THR A 505 43.23 7.00 3.10
N GLY A 506 44.37 6.67 3.72
CA GLY A 506 44.60 5.33 4.28
C GLY A 506 44.51 4.25 3.19
N LYS A 507 43.60 3.29 3.36
CA LYS A 507 43.33 2.20 2.40
C LYS A 507 42.28 2.53 1.35
N THR A 508 41.78 3.77 1.30
CA THR A 508 40.74 4.16 0.36
C THR A 508 41.28 5.09 -0.71
N ALA A 509 41.13 4.70 -1.97
CA ALA A 509 41.42 5.49 -3.15
C ALA A 509 40.12 6.09 -3.74
N GLN A 510 40.04 7.41 -3.88
CA GLN A 510 38.94 8.11 -4.53
C GLN A 510 39.37 8.63 -5.89
N VAL A 511 38.95 7.93 -6.95
CA VAL A 511 39.21 8.32 -8.34
C VAL A 511 38.09 9.24 -8.82
N ILE A 512 38.42 10.49 -9.12
CA ILE A 512 37.49 11.51 -9.60
C ILE A 512 37.37 11.36 -11.11
N ILE A 513 36.22 10.94 -11.63
CA ILE A 513 36.02 10.73 -13.09
C ILE A 513 34.98 11.73 -13.63
N GLY A 514 33.97 12.08 -12.83
CA GLY A 514 32.87 12.96 -13.22
C GLY A 514 31.54 12.22 -13.35
N ILE A 515 30.57 12.83 -14.03
CA ILE A 515 29.19 12.31 -14.10
C ILE A 515 29.05 10.93 -14.78
N SER A 516 30.09 10.45 -15.48
CA SER A 516 30.13 9.12 -16.12
C SER A 516 30.49 7.99 -15.15
N VAL A 517 30.81 8.27 -13.89
CA VAL A 517 31.22 7.27 -12.88
C VAL A 517 30.27 6.06 -12.77
N PRO A 518 28.92 6.21 -12.77
CA PRO A 518 28.04 5.04 -12.70
C PRO A 518 28.26 4.03 -13.84
N ARG A 519 28.55 4.50 -15.05
CA ARG A 519 28.81 3.63 -16.21
C ARG A 519 30.20 2.99 -16.15
N VAL A 520 31.20 3.76 -15.72
CA VAL A 520 32.57 3.23 -15.51
C VAL A 520 32.59 2.19 -14.39
N LYS A 521 31.76 2.36 -13.34
CA LYS A 521 31.60 1.38 -12.25
C LYS A 521 31.00 0.07 -12.74
N GLU A 522 30.02 0.12 -13.65
CA GLU A 522 29.42 -1.08 -14.22
C GLU A 522 30.46 -1.93 -14.98
N HIS A 523 31.30 -1.31 -15.81
CA HIS A 523 32.42 -2.00 -16.46
C HIS A 523 33.51 -2.45 -15.46
N PHE A 524 33.78 -1.65 -14.43
CA PHE A 524 34.69 -2.02 -13.35
C PHE A 524 34.23 -3.31 -12.65
N ASP A 525 32.94 -3.43 -12.34
CA ASP A 525 32.37 -4.62 -11.69
C ASP A 525 32.39 -5.86 -12.60
N GLN A 526 32.12 -5.68 -13.89
CA GLN A 526 32.25 -6.73 -14.90
C GLN A 526 33.68 -7.28 -14.99
N ILE A 527 34.69 -6.41 -14.94
CA ILE A 527 36.10 -6.80 -14.96
C ILE A 527 36.50 -7.52 -13.64
N MET A 528 35.88 -7.15 -12.51
CA MET A 528 36.13 -7.78 -11.20
C MET A 528 35.44 -9.14 -11.02
N GLY A 529 34.56 -9.57 -11.94
CA GLY A 529 33.95 -10.90 -11.94
C GLY A 529 32.93 -11.16 -10.82
N LEU A 530 32.33 -10.10 -10.27
CA LEU A 530 31.36 -10.19 -9.18
C LEU A 530 29.92 -10.35 -9.73
N GLU A 531 29.48 -11.59 -9.93
CA GLU A 531 28.05 -11.96 -9.88
C GLU A 531 27.78 -12.82 -8.62
N PRO A 532 26.62 -12.66 -7.95
CA PRO A 532 26.37 -13.32 -6.67
C PRO A 532 25.93 -14.78 -6.85
N GLY A 533 26.83 -15.72 -6.56
CA GLY A 533 26.56 -17.16 -6.51
C GLY A 533 26.75 -17.73 -5.09
N PHE A 534 25.67 -18.27 -4.53
CA PHE A 534 25.62 -19.00 -3.26
C PHE A 534 26.01 -20.48 -3.46
N VAL A 535 26.92 -21.04 -2.64
CA VAL A 535 27.13 -22.50 -2.50
C VAL A 535 27.48 -22.85 -1.04
N PRO A 536 26.80 -23.82 -0.40
CA PRO A 536 27.07 -24.30 0.96
C PRO A 536 27.99 -25.54 0.97
N THR A 537 28.72 -25.77 2.06
CA THR A 537 29.36 -27.06 2.36
C THR A 537 29.24 -27.45 3.83
N THR A 538 28.75 -28.67 4.03
CA THR A 538 28.57 -29.46 5.25
C THR A 538 29.87 -30.10 5.78
N SER A 539 30.01 -30.30 7.11
CA SER A 539 29.89 -31.63 7.78
C SER A 539 30.69 -31.81 9.10
N ALA A 540 29.98 -32.36 10.10
CA ALA A 540 30.34 -33.41 11.09
C ALA A 540 31.18 -33.14 12.39
N SER A 541 30.46 -33.17 13.53
CA SER A 541 30.62 -33.83 14.88
C SER A 541 31.90 -34.65 15.22
N PRO A 542 32.25 -35.03 16.50
CA PRO A 542 31.35 -35.28 17.67
C PRO A 542 31.87 -35.07 19.15
N ALA A 543 30.88 -35.08 20.07
CA ALA A 543 30.80 -35.67 21.43
C ALA A 543 31.77 -35.33 22.59
N ALA A 544 31.19 -34.94 23.73
CA ALA A 544 31.58 -35.38 25.09
C ALA A 544 30.41 -35.23 26.09
N SER A 545 30.23 -36.23 26.96
CA SER A 545 29.05 -36.42 27.83
C SER A 545 29.18 -35.86 29.26
N ALA A 546 28.02 -35.48 29.81
CA ALA A 546 27.54 -35.68 31.18
C ALA A 546 28.33 -35.13 32.38
N ALA A 547 27.85 -33.99 32.88
CA ALA A 547 27.66 -33.74 34.30
C ALA A 547 26.22 -33.19 34.45
N HIS A 548 25.50 -33.55 35.51
CA HIS A 548 24.17 -33.01 35.80
C HIS A 548 24.23 -31.47 35.95
N LYS A 549 24.12 -30.76 34.83
CA LYS A 549 23.82 -29.34 34.77
C LYS A 549 22.32 -29.23 35.03
N ARG A 550 21.93 -28.47 36.06
CA ARG A 550 20.54 -28.04 36.19
C ARG A 550 20.22 -27.18 34.96
N GLY A 551 19.05 -27.40 34.38
CA GLY A 551 18.65 -26.77 33.12
C GLY A 551 18.64 -25.26 33.23
N ASP A 552 19.06 -24.59 32.15
CA ASP A 552 18.88 -23.16 31.99
C ASP A 552 17.38 -22.85 31.77
N ILE A 553 16.96 -21.63 32.06
CA ILE A 553 15.57 -21.18 31.91
C ILE A 553 15.52 -20.14 30.80
N CYS A 554 14.55 -20.19 29.89
CA CYS A 554 14.37 -19.15 28.89
C CYS A 554 12.91 -18.70 28.77
N PHE A 555 12.70 -17.39 28.88
CA PHE A 555 11.42 -16.72 28.65
C PHE A 555 11.39 -16.11 27.24
N PHE A 556 10.40 -16.50 26.45
CA PHE A 556 10.27 -16.08 25.05
C PHE A 556 9.04 -15.17 24.89
N ASP A 557 9.24 -13.93 24.42
CA ASP A 557 8.10 -13.17 23.87
C ASP A 557 7.58 -13.83 22.58
N ILE A 558 6.33 -13.53 22.21
CA ILE A 558 5.72 -14.07 21.00
C ILE A 558 5.93 -13.14 19.81
N ASP A 559 5.45 -11.90 19.89
CA ASP A 559 5.16 -11.05 18.75
C ASP A 559 6.40 -10.28 18.30
N GLY A 560 7.03 -10.70 17.20
CA GLY A 560 8.31 -10.14 16.77
C GLY A 560 9.53 -10.86 17.36
N THR A 561 9.29 -11.89 18.17
CA THR A 561 10.31 -12.77 18.74
C THR A 561 10.16 -14.22 18.23
N LEU A 562 9.12 -14.95 18.63
CA LEU A 562 8.87 -16.31 18.14
C LEU A 562 8.23 -16.33 16.76
N ALA A 563 7.32 -15.40 16.51
CA ALA A 563 6.63 -15.25 15.24
C ALA A 563 6.14 -13.82 15.07
N TRP A 564 5.98 -13.36 13.83
CA TRP A 564 5.49 -12.01 13.56
C TRP A 564 4.46 -12.05 12.44
N GLN A 565 3.44 -11.21 12.60
CA GLN A 565 2.43 -10.97 11.60
C GLN A 565 2.10 -9.49 11.62
N ASP A 566 2.06 -8.86 10.44
CA ASP A 566 1.68 -7.46 10.32
C ASP A 566 0.26 -7.26 10.90
N PRO A 567 0.08 -6.43 11.93
CA PRO A 567 -1.22 -6.18 12.54
C PRO A 567 -2.29 -5.72 11.53
N ARG A 568 -1.88 -5.06 10.43
CA ARG A 568 -2.79 -4.63 9.35
C ARG A 568 -3.30 -5.80 8.52
N VAL A 569 -2.47 -6.83 8.33
CA VAL A 569 -2.83 -8.07 7.61
C VAL A 569 -3.68 -8.97 8.51
N ALA A 570 -3.40 -9.00 9.81
CA ALA A 570 -4.22 -9.73 10.78
C ALA A 570 -5.69 -9.26 10.78
N GLN A 571 -5.97 -7.97 10.49
CA GLN A 571 -7.34 -7.46 10.35
C GLN A 571 -8.13 -8.05 9.17
N GLU A 572 -7.45 -8.61 8.17
CA GLU A 572 -8.09 -9.26 7.02
C GLU A 572 -8.52 -10.71 7.32
N LEU A 573 -8.07 -11.29 8.44
CA LEU A 573 -8.46 -12.64 8.88
C LEU A 573 -9.92 -12.69 9.37
N PRO A 574 -10.55 -13.89 9.39
CA PRO A 574 -11.83 -14.10 10.06
C PRO A 574 -11.79 -13.57 11.49
N GLU A 575 -12.90 -13.00 11.97
CA GLU A 575 -12.96 -12.33 13.28
C GLU A 575 -12.46 -13.20 14.45
N SER A 576 -12.70 -14.51 14.39
CA SER A 576 -12.23 -15.49 15.37
C SER A 576 -10.70 -15.72 15.38
N GLU A 577 -10.01 -15.32 14.32
CA GLU A 577 -8.57 -15.52 14.13
C GLU A 577 -7.76 -14.23 14.23
N ARG A 578 -8.39 -13.05 14.10
CA ARG A 578 -7.72 -11.74 14.17
C ARG A 578 -6.92 -11.51 15.44
N ASP A 579 -7.41 -12.07 16.54
CA ASP A 579 -6.86 -11.88 17.87
C ASP A 579 -5.83 -12.96 18.25
N LEU A 580 -5.70 -14.03 17.45
CA LEU A 580 -4.74 -15.11 17.72
C LEU A 580 -3.31 -14.64 17.45
N SER A 581 -2.37 -15.21 18.20
CA SER A 581 -0.96 -14.97 17.97
C SER A 581 -0.52 -15.59 16.64
N PRO A 582 0.53 -15.08 16.00
CA PRO A 582 1.23 -15.86 15.00
C PRO A 582 1.85 -17.11 15.65
N TYR A 583 2.23 -18.09 14.83
CA TYR A 583 2.92 -19.30 15.28
C TYR A 583 4.30 -19.40 14.59
N PRO A 584 5.33 -19.92 15.29
CA PRO A 584 6.70 -19.97 14.79
C PRO A 584 6.83 -20.91 13.58
N ASN A 585 7.86 -20.68 12.78
CA ASN A 585 8.25 -21.61 11.72
C ASN A 585 8.83 -22.91 12.32
N GLU A 586 9.12 -23.91 11.47
CA GLU A 586 9.60 -25.21 11.96
C GLU A 586 11.01 -25.13 12.57
N ALA A 587 11.86 -24.21 12.10
CA ALA A 587 13.22 -24.05 12.64
C ALA A 587 13.19 -23.59 14.10
N VAL A 588 12.42 -22.52 14.38
CA VAL A 588 12.21 -22.02 15.75
C VAL A 588 11.47 -23.05 16.61
N SER A 589 10.47 -23.73 16.06
CA SER A 589 9.74 -24.80 16.76
C SER A 589 10.66 -25.95 17.16
N GLN A 590 11.56 -26.37 16.27
CA GLN A 590 12.53 -27.42 16.53
C GLN A 590 13.57 -26.98 17.55
N ALA A 591 14.06 -25.72 17.47
CA ALA A 591 14.97 -25.16 18.45
C ALA A 591 14.39 -25.20 19.88
N ILE A 592 13.10 -24.86 20.06
CA ILE A 592 12.44 -24.98 21.37
C ILE A 592 12.39 -26.44 21.84
N ARG A 593 12.08 -27.39 20.93
CA ARG A 593 12.08 -28.82 21.27
C ARG A 593 13.48 -29.30 21.70
N ASP A 594 14.52 -28.89 20.99
CA ASP A 594 15.91 -29.26 21.28
C ASP A 594 16.40 -28.63 22.59
N PHE A 595 15.99 -27.37 22.85
CA PHE A 595 16.27 -26.66 24.09
C PHE A 595 15.72 -27.42 25.30
N VAL A 596 14.44 -27.83 25.22
CA VAL A 596 13.79 -28.60 26.29
C VAL A 596 14.35 -30.02 26.38
N ALA A 597 14.70 -30.65 25.24
CA ALA A 597 15.32 -31.97 25.22
C ALA A 597 16.71 -32.01 25.89
N LYS A 598 17.42 -30.89 25.95
CA LYS A 598 18.65 -30.72 26.74
C LYS A 598 18.41 -30.57 28.25
N GLY A 599 17.16 -30.59 28.70
CA GLY A 599 16.77 -30.48 30.10
C GLY A 599 16.55 -29.04 30.59
N ASN A 600 16.47 -28.07 29.67
CA ASN A 600 16.18 -26.68 29.98
C ASN A 600 14.67 -26.42 30.09
N MET A 601 14.28 -25.31 30.73
CA MET A 601 12.88 -24.95 30.97
C MET A 601 12.47 -23.77 30.08
N ALA A 602 11.49 -23.98 29.21
CA ALA A 602 11.01 -22.97 28.28
C ALA A 602 9.69 -22.36 28.76
N PHE A 603 9.59 -21.04 28.73
CA PHE A 603 8.39 -20.30 29.13
C PHE A 603 7.93 -19.34 28.05
N ILE A 604 6.62 -19.33 27.76
CA ILE A 604 6.02 -18.20 27.04
C ILE A 604 5.98 -17.00 27.99
N CYS A 605 6.37 -15.81 27.51
CA CYS A 605 6.27 -14.56 28.27
C CYS A 605 5.70 -13.44 27.41
N THR A 606 4.37 -13.30 27.39
CA THR A 606 3.65 -12.45 26.44
C THR A 606 2.72 -11.42 27.11
N GLY A 607 2.47 -10.32 26.41
CA GLY A 607 1.38 -9.39 26.74
C GLY A 607 -0.01 -9.95 26.41
N ARG A 608 -0.12 -10.95 25.54
CA ARG A 608 -1.41 -11.53 25.09
C ARG A 608 -2.12 -12.27 26.22
N THR A 609 -3.45 -12.34 26.13
CA THR A 609 -4.24 -13.28 26.93
C THR A 609 -4.11 -14.72 26.42
N LEU A 610 -4.34 -15.71 27.29
CA LEU A 610 -4.22 -17.14 26.97
C LEU A 610 -5.10 -17.54 25.77
N SER A 611 -6.33 -17.04 25.70
CA SER A 611 -7.23 -17.24 24.54
C SER A 611 -6.73 -16.66 23.22
N CYS A 612 -5.76 -15.75 23.26
CA CYS A 612 -5.15 -15.12 22.10
C CYS A 612 -3.81 -15.78 21.71
N ILE A 613 -3.41 -16.88 22.36
CA ILE A 613 -2.23 -17.66 21.97
C ILE A 613 -2.69 -18.78 21.04
N HIS A 614 -2.05 -18.89 19.87
CA HIS A 614 -2.43 -19.88 18.88
C HIS A 614 -2.28 -21.32 19.41
N PRO A 615 -3.25 -22.24 19.20
CA PRO A 615 -3.18 -23.61 19.74
C PRO A 615 -1.91 -24.38 19.36
N LYS A 616 -1.45 -24.27 18.11
CA LYS A 616 -0.17 -24.86 17.66
C LYS A 616 1.05 -24.38 18.45
N LEU A 617 1.03 -23.14 18.93
CA LEU A 617 2.12 -22.62 19.76
C LEU A 617 2.06 -23.25 21.15
N LEU A 618 0.85 -23.43 21.71
CA LEU A 618 0.64 -24.10 23.00
C LEU A 618 1.01 -25.60 22.98
N GLU A 619 1.04 -26.24 21.81
CA GLU A 619 1.47 -27.64 21.64
C GLU A 619 2.99 -27.86 21.76
N LEU A 620 3.80 -26.79 21.73
CA LEU A 620 5.24 -26.88 21.98
C LEU A 620 5.52 -27.21 23.47
N PRO A 621 6.69 -27.79 23.78
CA PRO A 621 6.96 -28.33 25.12
C PRO A 621 7.28 -27.23 26.16
N TRP A 622 6.32 -26.37 26.45
CA TRP A 622 6.46 -25.31 27.46
C TRP A 622 6.40 -25.87 28.88
N THR A 623 7.27 -25.38 29.73
CA THR A 623 7.25 -25.64 31.17
C THR A 623 6.20 -24.78 31.88
N GLY A 624 5.95 -23.59 31.37
CA GLY A 624 4.93 -22.69 31.90
C GLY A 624 4.65 -21.50 30.98
N ILE A 625 3.69 -20.67 31.38
CA ILE A 625 3.21 -19.52 30.63
C ILE A 625 3.09 -18.33 31.56
N VAL A 626 3.69 -17.21 31.18
CA VAL A 626 3.48 -15.88 31.73
C VAL A 626 2.72 -15.08 30.67
N CYS A 627 1.45 -14.79 30.91
CA CYS A 627 0.60 -14.07 29.95
C CYS A 627 -0.04 -12.83 30.61
N LEU A 628 -0.78 -12.03 29.82
CA LEU A 628 -1.39 -10.78 30.29
C LEU A 628 -0.36 -9.84 30.94
N ALA A 629 0.84 -9.80 30.38
CA ALA A 629 1.99 -9.06 30.91
C ALA A 629 2.29 -9.39 32.38
N GLY A 630 2.17 -10.67 32.80
CA GLY A 630 2.41 -11.11 34.17
C GLY A 630 1.21 -11.02 35.11
N GLY A 631 0.02 -10.71 34.59
CA GLY A 631 -1.23 -10.81 35.36
C GLY A 631 -1.66 -12.26 35.62
N TYR A 632 -1.22 -13.21 34.80
CA TYR A 632 -1.50 -14.64 34.98
C TYR A 632 -0.25 -15.46 34.71
N VAL A 633 0.05 -16.41 35.61
CA VAL A 633 1.21 -17.29 35.51
C VAL A 633 0.83 -18.73 35.82
N GLU A 634 1.19 -19.62 34.92
CA GLU A 634 1.04 -21.06 35.04
C GLU A 634 2.39 -21.75 34.97
N LEU A 635 2.65 -22.68 35.89
CA LEU A 635 3.86 -23.50 35.95
C LEU A 635 3.44 -24.97 36.06
N GLU A 636 3.86 -25.79 35.10
CA GLU A 636 3.54 -27.22 35.04
C GLU A 636 2.04 -27.52 35.22
N GLY A 637 1.17 -26.73 34.59
CA GLY A 637 -0.29 -26.88 34.70
C GLY A 637 -0.92 -26.27 35.95
N HIS A 638 -0.15 -25.66 36.85
CA HIS A 638 -0.62 -25.07 38.10
C HIS A 638 -0.55 -23.56 38.06
N VAL A 639 -1.66 -22.90 38.40
CA VAL A 639 -1.72 -21.43 38.51
C VAL A 639 -0.96 -20.99 39.76
N ILE A 640 0.08 -20.19 39.57
CA ILE A 640 0.89 -19.63 40.68
C ILE A 640 0.70 -18.12 40.84
N ARG A 641 0.13 -17.44 39.83
CA ARG A 641 -0.27 -16.04 39.91
C ARG A 641 -1.56 -15.81 39.12
N ASP A 642 -2.51 -15.11 39.74
CA ASP A 642 -3.79 -14.73 39.14
C ASP A 642 -4.20 -13.35 39.67
N LEU A 643 -3.91 -12.30 38.89
CA LEU A 643 -4.08 -10.90 39.27
C LEU A 643 -4.93 -10.14 38.23
N ALA A 644 -6.25 -10.24 38.39
CA ALA A 644 -7.21 -9.44 37.64
C ALA A 644 -7.45 -8.05 38.27
N MET A 645 -8.06 -7.14 37.50
CA MET A 645 -8.53 -5.86 38.02
C MET A 645 -9.58 -6.05 39.10
N THR A 646 -9.45 -5.30 40.20
CA THR A 646 -10.43 -5.37 41.29
C THR A 646 -11.76 -4.73 40.86
N PRO A 647 -12.91 -5.18 41.42
CA PRO A 647 -14.20 -4.54 41.15
C PRO A 647 -14.20 -3.04 41.44
N GLY A 648 -13.46 -2.60 42.46
CA GLY A 648 -13.31 -1.18 42.78
C GLY A 648 -12.55 -0.37 41.73
N MET A 649 -11.57 -0.96 41.05
CA MET A 649 -10.89 -0.33 39.91
C MET A 649 -11.85 -0.20 38.72
N LEU A 650 -12.55 -1.28 38.38
CA LEU A 650 -13.51 -1.32 37.28
C LEU A 650 -14.66 -0.32 37.48
N GLN A 651 -15.18 -0.22 38.71
CA GLN A 651 -16.22 0.75 39.06
C GLN A 651 -15.75 2.20 38.89
N ARG A 652 -14.48 2.50 39.17
CA ARG A 652 -13.89 3.84 38.96
C ARG A 652 -13.66 4.14 37.49
N LEU A 653 -13.31 3.14 36.70
CA LEU A 653 -13.09 3.27 35.26
C LEU A 653 -14.40 3.41 34.48
N ALA A 654 -15.48 2.75 34.92
CA ALA A 654 -16.75 2.68 34.19
C ALA A 654 -17.30 4.03 33.71
N PRO A 655 -17.39 5.09 34.53
CA PRO A 655 -17.90 6.38 34.06
C PRO A 655 -17.08 6.99 32.91
N ILE A 656 -15.76 6.76 32.88
CA ILE A 656 -14.87 7.30 31.84
C ILE A 656 -14.98 6.44 30.57
N LEU A 657 -15.01 5.12 30.73
CA LEU A 657 -15.06 4.18 29.63
C LEU A 657 -16.42 4.17 28.92
N GLU A 658 -17.52 4.21 29.67
CA GLU A 658 -18.89 4.19 29.11
C GLU A 658 -19.31 5.51 28.45
N GLN A 659 -18.66 6.63 28.81
CA GLN A 659 -18.86 7.93 28.15
C GLN A 659 -18.00 8.09 26.89
N SER A 660 -17.17 7.10 26.56
CA SER A 660 -16.36 7.14 25.35
C SER A 660 -17.15 6.64 24.14
N ASP A 661 -17.02 7.32 23.01
CA ASP A 661 -17.58 6.89 21.71
C ASP A 661 -16.61 5.93 20.97
N GLU A 662 -15.70 5.27 21.70
CA GLU A 662 -14.63 4.45 21.14
C GLU A 662 -14.88 2.96 21.43
N VAL A 663 -14.26 2.07 20.65
CA VAL A 663 -14.26 0.63 20.93
C VAL A 663 -13.17 0.33 21.95
N ILE A 664 -13.59 -0.15 23.12
CA ILE A 664 -12.72 -0.54 24.23
C ILE A 664 -12.67 -2.06 24.32
N ARG A 665 -11.47 -2.63 24.41
CA ARG A 665 -11.29 -4.08 24.50
C ARG A 665 -11.01 -4.50 25.94
N PHE A 666 -11.80 -5.41 26.47
CA PHE A 666 -11.57 -6.06 27.76
C PHE A 666 -11.02 -7.47 27.53
N GLU A 667 -9.87 -7.78 28.13
CA GLU A 667 -9.24 -9.09 28.06
C GLU A 667 -9.38 -9.82 29.40
N GLY A 668 -10.07 -10.95 29.36
CA GLY A 668 -10.06 -11.98 30.41
C GLY A 668 -9.13 -13.13 30.02
N LEU A 669 -8.98 -14.13 30.89
CA LEU A 669 -8.08 -15.27 30.65
C LEU A 669 -8.42 -16.05 29.36
N ASN A 670 -9.70 -16.40 29.20
CA ASN A 670 -10.18 -17.24 28.10
C ASN A 670 -11.14 -16.53 27.13
N GLY A 671 -11.12 -15.19 27.12
CA GLY A 671 -11.99 -14.45 26.21
C GLY A 671 -11.70 -12.96 26.17
N VAL A 672 -12.24 -12.34 25.14
CA VAL A 672 -12.11 -10.92 24.83
C VAL A 672 -13.50 -10.37 24.58
N VAL A 673 -13.79 -9.20 25.15
CA VAL A 673 -15.06 -8.51 24.94
C VAL A 673 -14.81 -7.09 24.44
N ARG A 674 -15.51 -6.69 23.38
CA ARG A 674 -15.42 -5.36 22.77
C ARG A 674 -16.60 -4.52 23.24
N MET A 675 -16.31 -3.41 23.92
CA MET A 675 -17.31 -2.50 24.46
C MET A 675 -17.38 -1.22 23.62
N SER A 676 -18.58 -0.84 23.17
CA SER A 676 -18.86 0.47 22.58
C SER A 676 -20.34 0.84 22.77
N ALA A 677 -20.66 2.13 22.70
CA ALA A 677 -22.05 2.59 22.88
C ALA A 677 -23.03 2.02 21.83
N ASP A 678 -22.53 1.76 20.62
CA ASP A 678 -23.25 1.24 19.47
C ASP A 678 -23.08 -0.29 19.27
N ALA A 679 -22.48 -1.00 20.24
CA ALA A 679 -22.18 -2.41 20.11
C ALA A 679 -23.44 -3.27 19.82
N PRO A 680 -23.34 -4.26 18.91
CA PRO A 680 -24.43 -5.18 18.62
C PRO A 680 -24.75 -6.05 19.83
N ASP A 681 -26.00 -6.52 19.92
CA ASP A 681 -26.43 -7.46 20.96
C ASP A 681 -25.99 -8.88 20.57
N ALA A 682 -24.70 -9.17 20.75
CA ALA A 682 -24.05 -10.43 20.36
C ALA A 682 -22.93 -10.83 21.35
N PRO A 683 -22.63 -12.14 21.50
CA PRO A 683 -21.53 -12.60 22.35
C PRO A 683 -20.19 -11.97 21.95
N GLY A 684 -19.42 -11.51 22.93
CA GLY A 684 -18.15 -10.81 22.71
C GLY A 684 -18.29 -9.30 22.50
N TYR A 685 -19.51 -8.76 22.57
CA TYR A 685 -19.82 -7.35 22.47
C TYR A 685 -20.59 -6.85 23.71
N ALA A 686 -20.27 -5.65 24.18
CA ALA A 686 -20.87 -5.06 25.38
C ALA A 686 -21.14 -3.56 25.21
N ARG A 687 -22.09 -3.02 25.98
CA ARG A 687 -22.37 -1.56 26.00
C ARG A 687 -21.97 -0.88 27.29
N THR A 688 -21.84 -1.66 28.38
CA THR A 688 -21.40 -1.18 29.69
C THR A 688 -20.21 -1.99 30.19
N VAL A 689 -19.44 -1.45 31.13
CA VAL A 689 -18.35 -2.20 31.77
C VAL A 689 -18.91 -3.41 32.51
N GLY A 690 -20.09 -3.26 33.14
CA GLY A 690 -20.79 -4.38 33.77
C GLY A 690 -21.05 -5.53 32.78
N ASP A 691 -21.63 -5.22 31.63
CA ASP A 691 -21.91 -6.22 30.59
C ASP A 691 -20.61 -6.88 30.09
N ALA A 692 -19.56 -6.09 29.88
CA ALA A 692 -18.28 -6.59 29.41
C ALA A 692 -17.69 -7.61 30.39
N ILE A 693 -17.69 -7.30 31.68
CA ILE A 693 -17.16 -8.17 32.74
C ILE A 693 -18.02 -9.44 32.90
N THR A 694 -19.35 -9.34 32.78
CA THR A 694 -20.23 -10.52 32.90
C THR A 694 -20.02 -11.58 31.82
N GLN A 695 -19.49 -11.18 30.67
CA GLN A 695 -19.18 -12.08 29.57
C GLN A 695 -17.78 -12.72 29.68
N LEU A 696 -16.91 -12.20 30.54
CA LEU A 696 -15.59 -12.77 30.79
C LEU A 696 -15.67 -13.91 31.82
N GLN A 697 -14.85 -14.95 31.60
CA GLN A 697 -14.74 -16.05 32.54
C GLN A 697 -14.31 -15.55 33.92
N HIS A 698 -14.96 -16.05 34.98
CA HIS A 698 -14.75 -15.66 36.37
C HIS A 698 -15.04 -14.17 36.68
N TYR A 699 -15.66 -13.43 35.77
CA TYR A 699 -15.93 -12.00 35.93
C TYR A 699 -14.66 -11.17 36.13
N SER A 700 -13.57 -11.59 35.48
CA SER A 700 -12.23 -11.04 35.66
C SER A 700 -11.71 -10.45 34.35
N ALA A 701 -11.50 -9.14 34.33
CA ALA A 701 -10.68 -8.47 33.32
C ALA A 701 -9.28 -8.23 33.89
N TYR A 702 -8.26 -8.67 33.16
CA TYR A 702 -6.86 -8.49 33.55
C TYR A 702 -6.28 -7.26 32.88
N LYS A 703 -6.79 -6.93 31.69
CA LYS A 703 -6.27 -5.87 30.84
C LYS A 703 -7.39 -5.21 30.06
N ILE A 704 -7.27 -3.91 29.84
CA ILE A 704 -8.19 -3.12 29.02
C ILE A 704 -7.38 -2.34 27.99
N LEU A 705 -7.76 -2.40 26.72
CA LEU A 705 -7.11 -1.67 25.64
C LEU A 705 -8.07 -0.61 25.09
N MET A 706 -7.50 0.56 24.79
CA MET A 706 -8.22 1.72 24.28
C MET A 706 -7.27 2.63 23.51
N SER A 707 -7.76 3.72 22.92
CA SER A 707 -6.87 4.71 22.32
C SER A 707 -5.94 5.34 23.37
N THR A 708 -4.73 5.70 22.95
CA THR A 708 -3.79 6.47 23.78
C THR A 708 -4.41 7.78 24.27
N SER A 709 -5.32 8.37 23.49
CA SER A 709 -6.04 9.59 23.90
C SER A 709 -6.97 9.37 25.10
N LEU A 710 -7.71 8.26 25.12
CA LEU A 710 -8.57 7.88 26.25
C LEU A 710 -7.74 7.48 27.47
N ALA A 711 -6.68 6.69 27.26
CA ALA A 711 -5.78 6.30 28.33
C ALA A 711 -5.09 7.52 28.99
N ASN A 712 -4.67 8.51 28.21
CA ASN A 712 -4.12 9.76 28.74
C ASN A 712 -5.12 10.56 29.57
N ARG A 713 -6.43 10.52 29.24
CA ARG A 713 -7.48 11.12 30.09
C ARG A 713 -7.60 10.41 31.43
N ILE A 714 -7.50 9.08 31.44
CA ILE A 714 -7.50 8.29 32.68
C ILE A 714 -6.24 8.60 33.50
N ALA A 715 -5.07 8.67 32.85
CA ALA A 715 -3.79 8.94 33.51
C ALA A 715 -3.69 10.34 34.15
N GLN A 716 -4.52 11.30 33.71
CA GLN A 716 -4.60 12.64 34.33
C GLN A 716 -5.24 12.61 35.73
N ASP A 717 -6.06 11.61 36.03
CA ASP A 717 -6.62 11.44 37.36
C ASP A 717 -5.60 10.71 38.27
N GLN A 718 -5.03 11.47 39.21
CA GLN A 718 -4.03 11.01 40.16
C GLN A 718 -4.52 9.82 41.02
N ALA A 719 -5.83 9.57 41.09
CA ALA A 719 -6.37 8.41 41.79
C ALA A 719 -6.01 7.07 41.11
N PHE A 720 -5.68 7.07 39.81
CA PHE A 720 -5.30 5.87 39.06
C PHE A 720 -3.80 5.58 39.03
N GLU A 721 -2.96 6.58 39.29
CA GLU A 721 -1.49 6.45 39.29
C GLU A 721 -0.96 5.31 40.20
N PRO A 722 -1.47 5.10 41.43
CA PRO A 722 -1.03 3.97 42.25
C PRO A 722 -1.69 2.64 41.88
N LEU A 723 -2.74 2.63 41.05
CA LEU A 723 -3.57 1.46 40.78
C LEU A 723 -3.27 0.78 39.44
N LEU A 724 -2.90 1.56 38.43
CA LEU A 724 -2.80 1.10 37.05
C LEU A 724 -1.39 1.28 36.48
N CYS A 725 -0.99 0.32 35.66
CA CYS A 725 0.10 0.49 34.71
C CYS A 725 -0.48 0.91 33.36
N PHE A 726 0.23 1.79 32.65
CA PHE A 726 -0.11 2.23 31.30
C PHE A 726 1.04 1.85 30.38
N ASN A 727 0.78 0.98 29.39
CA ASN A 727 1.76 0.64 28.37
C ASN A 727 1.23 1.09 27.01
N GLU A 728 1.92 2.04 26.39
CA GLU A 728 1.61 2.46 25.02
C GLU A 728 2.14 1.42 24.03
N LEU A 729 1.24 0.94 23.18
CA LEU A 729 1.51 0.00 22.10
C LEU A 729 1.62 0.75 20.77
N GLU A 730 1.92 0.04 19.69
CA GLU A 730 1.88 0.62 18.35
C GLU A 730 0.47 1.09 17.96
N LEU A 731 0.38 1.98 16.96
CA LEU A 731 -0.89 2.48 16.39
C LEU A 731 -1.78 3.31 17.34
N GLU A 732 -1.19 4.06 18.27
CA GLU A 732 -1.92 4.92 19.24
C GLU A 732 -2.93 4.14 20.09
N VAL A 733 -2.61 2.89 20.42
CA VAL A 733 -3.35 2.06 21.38
C VAL A 733 -2.58 2.00 22.68
N THR A 734 -3.26 2.14 23.81
CA THR A 734 -2.66 1.96 25.13
C THR A 734 -3.41 0.85 25.87
N GLU A 735 -2.64 -0.05 26.47
CA GLU A 735 -3.17 -1.04 27.39
C GLU A 735 -3.02 -0.56 28.85
N ILE A 736 -4.04 -0.84 29.66
CA ILE A 736 -4.02 -0.65 31.09
C ILE A 736 -4.25 -1.97 31.82
N SER A 737 -3.52 -2.16 32.90
CA SER A 737 -3.57 -3.35 33.76
C SER A 737 -3.33 -2.93 35.22
N PRO A 738 -3.62 -3.80 36.22
CA PRO A 738 -3.18 -3.55 37.59
C PRO A 738 -1.69 -3.21 37.64
N ARG A 739 -1.28 -2.28 38.51
CA ARG A 739 0.09 -1.76 38.57
C ARG A 739 1.17 -2.85 38.68
N GLU A 740 0.84 -3.97 39.33
CA GLU A 740 1.72 -5.12 39.56
C GLU A 740 1.75 -6.12 38.40
N CYS A 741 0.97 -5.90 37.33
CA CYS A 741 0.99 -6.73 36.12
C CYS A 741 2.12 -6.26 35.20
N THR A 742 3.34 -6.75 35.46
CA THR A 742 4.49 -6.59 34.56
C THR A 742 5.15 -7.94 34.27
N LYS A 743 5.81 -8.09 33.10
CA LYS A 743 6.53 -9.34 32.76
C LYS A 743 7.57 -9.67 33.83
N ARG A 744 8.20 -8.67 34.43
CA ARG A 744 9.12 -8.85 35.57
C ARG A 744 8.48 -9.56 36.74
N GLU A 745 7.33 -9.08 37.22
CA GLU A 745 6.63 -9.70 38.36
C GLU A 745 6.13 -11.12 38.02
N GLY A 746 5.72 -11.35 36.77
CA GLY A 746 5.36 -12.68 36.28
C GLY A 746 6.55 -13.64 36.28
N ILE A 747 7.70 -13.23 35.75
CA ILE A 747 8.95 -13.99 35.75
C ILE A 747 9.41 -14.25 37.19
N GLN A 748 9.39 -13.24 38.06
CA GLN A 748 9.77 -13.40 39.47
C GLN A 748 8.88 -14.42 40.18
N SER A 749 7.58 -14.43 39.91
CA SER A 749 6.66 -15.42 40.48
C SER A 749 7.01 -16.85 40.04
N VAL A 750 7.49 -17.04 38.80
CA VAL A 750 8.02 -18.33 38.34
C VAL A 750 9.29 -18.68 39.11
N LEU A 751 10.27 -17.77 39.17
CA LEU A 751 11.55 -18.04 39.83
C LEU A 751 11.39 -18.33 41.33
N ASP A 752 10.48 -17.64 42.01
CA ASP A 752 10.14 -17.87 43.43
C ASP A 752 9.49 -19.24 43.66
N ALA A 753 8.79 -19.77 42.66
CA ALA A 753 8.17 -21.09 42.70
C ALA A 753 9.13 -22.23 42.33
N LEU A 754 10.27 -21.91 41.69
CA LEU A 754 11.28 -22.87 41.26
C LEU A 754 12.36 -23.12 42.32
N ASP A 755 13.15 -24.19 42.14
CA ASP A 755 14.33 -24.45 42.97
C ASP A 755 15.31 -23.26 42.85
N PRO A 756 15.73 -22.62 43.95
CA PRO A 756 16.64 -21.47 43.94
C PRO A 756 18.04 -21.79 43.35
N HIS A 757 18.30 -23.04 43.00
CA HIS A 757 19.54 -23.47 42.35
C HIS A 757 19.38 -23.77 40.85
N HIS A 758 18.40 -23.18 40.16
CA HIS A 758 18.24 -23.30 38.70
C HIS A 758 19.48 -22.83 37.91
N GLY A 759 19.52 -23.14 36.60
CA GLY A 759 20.53 -22.63 35.67
C GLY A 759 20.37 -21.14 35.38
N THR A 760 21.07 -20.65 34.37
CA THR A 760 21.02 -19.24 33.95
C THR A 760 19.64 -18.91 33.41
N VAL A 761 19.09 -17.76 33.78
CA VAL A 761 17.80 -17.26 33.29
C VAL A 761 18.02 -16.35 32.08
N TYR A 762 17.50 -16.76 30.94
CA TYR A 762 17.52 -16.00 29.69
C TYR A 762 16.14 -15.38 29.41
N GLY A 763 16.13 -14.25 28.74
CA GLY A 763 14.91 -13.64 28.24
C GLY A 763 15.10 -13.09 26.83
N ILE A 764 14.23 -13.47 25.89
CA ILE A 764 14.28 -13.01 24.49
C ILE A 764 13.05 -12.14 24.20
N GLY A 765 13.27 -10.95 23.64
CA GLY A 765 12.22 -10.00 23.30
C GLY A 765 12.61 -8.99 22.23
N ASP A 766 11.63 -8.23 21.74
CA ASP A 766 11.81 -7.30 20.63
C ASP A 766 11.13 -5.94 20.80
N ALA A 767 10.30 -5.74 21.82
CA ALA A 767 9.50 -4.52 21.96
C ALA A 767 9.72 -3.77 23.29
N SER A 768 9.06 -2.61 23.43
CA SER A 768 9.18 -1.74 24.62
C SER A 768 8.75 -2.40 25.91
N ASN A 769 7.72 -3.26 25.86
CA ASN A 769 7.22 -4.03 27.00
C ASN A 769 8.23 -5.09 27.50
N ASP A 770 9.19 -5.49 26.66
CA ASP A 770 10.25 -6.44 27.01
C ASP A 770 11.37 -5.82 27.84
N VAL A 771 11.42 -4.50 27.99
CA VAL A 771 12.35 -3.87 28.95
C VAL A 771 12.15 -4.44 30.35
N SER A 772 10.90 -4.73 30.74
CA SER A 772 10.62 -5.35 32.04
C SER A 772 11.13 -6.78 32.12
N LEU A 773 11.05 -7.54 31.02
CA LEU A 773 11.60 -8.89 30.87
C LEU A 773 13.14 -8.88 30.95
N MET A 774 13.83 -8.00 30.22
CA MET A 774 15.30 -7.89 30.25
C MET A 774 15.84 -7.63 31.67
N ASN A 775 15.09 -6.84 32.45
CA ASN A 775 15.50 -6.53 33.83
C ASN A 775 15.17 -7.64 34.85
N ALA A 776 14.53 -8.73 34.44
CA ALA A 776 14.07 -9.82 35.31
C ALA A 776 14.92 -11.09 35.17
N VAL A 777 15.84 -11.11 34.21
CA VAL A 777 16.61 -12.28 33.80
C VAL A 777 18.11 -12.03 33.98
N ASP A 778 18.91 -13.09 33.99
CA ASP A 778 20.38 -12.99 34.10
C ASP A 778 21.01 -12.54 32.77
N VAL A 779 20.41 -12.95 31.65
CA VAL A 779 20.86 -12.61 30.28
C VAL A 779 19.67 -12.17 29.44
N GLY A 780 19.60 -10.88 29.14
CA GLY A 780 18.62 -10.29 28.24
C GLY A 780 19.09 -10.33 26.79
N ILE A 781 18.25 -10.83 25.89
CA ILE A 781 18.54 -10.99 24.46
C ILE A 781 17.54 -10.18 23.63
N ALA A 782 18.00 -9.13 22.95
CA ALA A 782 17.17 -8.36 22.04
C ALA A 782 17.21 -8.97 20.62
N MET A 783 16.05 -9.09 19.98
CA MET A 783 15.95 -9.48 18.57
C MET A 783 16.55 -8.42 17.64
N GLY A 784 17.01 -8.82 16.45
CA GLY A 784 17.58 -7.89 15.47
C GLY A 784 16.57 -6.84 14.96
N ASN A 785 15.27 -7.15 15.00
CA ASN A 785 14.17 -6.23 14.70
C ASN A 785 13.77 -5.32 15.88
N ALA A 786 14.41 -5.46 17.05
CA ALA A 786 14.11 -4.62 18.22
C ALA A 786 14.50 -3.14 18.02
N PRO A 787 13.83 -2.19 18.70
CA PRO A 787 14.24 -0.80 18.71
C PRO A 787 15.56 -0.60 19.47
N ASP A 788 16.30 0.45 19.11
CA ASP A 788 17.65 0.69 19.63
C ASP A 788 17.70 0.75 21.17
N PHE A 789 16.70 1.36 21.81
CA PHE A 789 16.67 1.46 23.27
C PHE A 789 16.54 0.10 23.99
N LEU A 790 15.98 -0.92 23.34
CA LEU A 790 15.93 -2.28 23.89
C LEU A 790 17.26 -2.98 23.67
N LYS A 791 17.83 -2.85 22.46
CA LYS A 791 19.16 -3.38 22.11
C LYS A 791 20.26 -2.84 23.02
N GLU A 792 20.21 -1.55 23.38
CA GLU A 792 21.12 -0.92 24.34
C GLU A 792 21.04 -1.50 25.76
N LYS A 793 19.90 -2.12 26.12
CA LYS A 793 19.67 -2.73 27.43
C LYS A 793 19.90 -4.24 27.45
N ALA A 794 20.09 -4.86 26.29
CA ALA A 794 20.31 -6.30 26.18
C ALA A 794 21.79 -6.64 26.34
N ASP A 795 22.07 -7.82 26.91
CA ASP A 795 23.40 -8.39 27.01
C ASP A 795 23.89 -8.94 25.66
N TYR A 796 22.94 -9.32 24.80
CA TYR A 796 23.19 -9.81 23.45
C TYR A 796 22.10 -9.34 22.47
N VAL A 797 22.51 -9.00 21.25
CA VAL A 797 21.60 -8.70 20.14
C VAL A 797 21.75 -9.82 19.12
N THR A 798 20.66 -10.55 18.90
CA THR A 798 20.60 -11.66 17.95
C THR A 798 20.09 -11.20 16.57
N ASP A 799 19.99 -12.11 15.60
CA ASP A 799 19.43 -11.79 14.29
C ASP A 799 17.94 -11.37 14.38
N SER A 800 17.43 -10.76 13.31
CA SER A 800 16.00 -10.42 13.21
C SER A 800 15.14 -11.67 13.13
N ILE A 801 13.84 -11.53 13.40
CA ILE A 801 12.88 -12.62 13.22
C ILE A 801 12.87 -13.23 11.81
N ASP A 802 13.09 -12.43 10.76
CA ASP A 802 13.15 -12.90 9.36
C ASP A 802 14.35 -13.81 9.06
N HIS A 803 15.32 -13.87 9.98
CA HIS A 803 16.55 -14.64 9.87
C HIS A 803 16.72 -15.60 11.06
N ASP A 804 15.60 -16.11 11.60
CA ASP A 804 15.58 -17.11 12.68
C ASP A 804 16.34 -16.69 13.95
N GLY A 805 16.25 -15.41 14.35
CA GLY A 805 17.01 -14.85 15.47
C GLY A 805 16.93 -15.61 16.80
N VAL A 806 15.81 -16.27 17.10
CA VAL A 806 15.71 -17.16 18.27
C VAL A 806 16.63 -18.36 18.16
N VAL A 807 16.75 -18.96 16.96
CA VAL A 807 17.68 -20.08 16.70
C VAL A 807 19.11 -19.58 16.86
N THR A 808 19.48 -18.46 16.22
CA THR A 808 20.81 -17.84 16.35
C THR A 808 21.17 -17.58 17.81
N ALA A 809 20.22 -17.08 18.62
CA ALA A 809 20.44 -16.81 20.03
C ALA A 809 20.71 -18.09 20.83
N LEU A 810 19.89 -19.12 20.63
CA LEU A 810 20.05 -20.38 21.34
C LEU A 810 21.35 -21.11 20.94
N GLU A 811 21.75 -21.06 19.68
CA GLU A 811 23.03 -21.59 19.21
C GLU A 811 24.22 -20.83 19.81
N HIS A 812 24.15 -19.50 19.85
CA HIS A 812 25.21 -18.63 20.38
C HIS A 812 25.58 -18.99 21.83
N PHE A 813 24.57 -19.24 22.67
CA PHE A 813 24.75 -19.62 24.08
C PHE A 813 24.92 -21.14 24.29
N GLY A 814 24.96 -21.94 23.22
CA GLY A 814 25.11 -23.40 23.29
C GLY A 814 23.90 -24.13 23.91
N LEU A 815 22.73 -23.50 23.84
CA LEU A 815 21.48 -23.95 24.45
C LEU A 815 20.71 -24.95 23.59
N ILE A 816 21.05 -25.09 22.30
CA ILE A 816 20.55 -26.11 21.36
C ILE A 816 21.66 -26.81 20.58
#